data_AF-H0UKJ5-F1
#
_entry.id   AF-H0UKJ5-F1
#
_cell.length_a   1.000
_cell.length_b   1.000
_cell.length_c   1.000
_cell.angle_alpha   90.00
_cell.angle_beta   90.00
_cell.angle_gamma   90.00
#
_symmetry.space_group_name_H-M   'P 1'
#
loop_
_entity.id
_entity.type
_entity.pdbx_description
1 polymer ?
#
loop_
_entity_poly.entity_id
_entity_poly.type
_entity_poly.pdbx_seq_one_letter_code
_entity_poly.pdbx_strand_id
1 'polypeptide(L)'
;MSRLLQSYLQYARGEVPGSAWALLRPLSWLTGKLSSARDWMYRHGVKRSMEAPLPVISVGNLTTGGTNKTPFVEYLAKHMVRQGLVCGVVSRGYGGVSRTPLVFRNGRAKRSAVGDEPLLLSNKLKEVVVAVSPDRFVGTEYLARCGCDVAVADDCFQHRRLDRDCDIVLVDATCPFGNGQLLPGGILREKISAISRAHLIVLSKVDQVTDGQLMEIERKLAQYVPLSRVFRSRLRIAQWGNFESGRLAPSDFYPKDKKLAAFSAIGNPHSFLMTLQQAGVRVISSAQFKDHHRFTPSDLNRIAANALRAGACGLTCTEKDTYNLPSGWKPPLPLWVPQVETALEDEDRFWSYLTDCLKPQLVVASNGHGEDAIGAVVAKKLKARLPDAQVVAFPVVGMGSSYRAAGISVVPPPAVTPSGGVVKYRFRDLIGDIRAGLFGHIRAQISCWRKLRYALRTPVCVGDSYMLLHALWGQGRSPLFVATAKTVHISGHMKIERWLYRRNTRMIWTRDDATRQELAENGGSVRFAGNPIMDLAEQVPSMPSLWENGRRILVLPGSRDRAYRDLPLLLDALELVARKAPVSAVLVVASTISTQRLVRAASGWHFDETGSVPSLRKNGLTVKVFSGEVSQAARGAEVLLGLAGTANQICAGLGIPVVSVDEKGKRVQKKLLAGSEILVPKSPVALSDVVLGLLDDPQSMEKMAQIGRSRLGSSGMADDLVNWAAEHLGWERRCQVWRSLQEKREETSKDVGENQ
;
A
#
# COMPACT_ATOMS: atom_id res chain seq x y z
N MET A 1 14.13 -42.99 6.76
CA MET A 1 14.89 -41.73 6.97
C MET A 1 16.29 -42.09 7.48
N SER A 2 17.37 -41.40 7.10
CA SER A 2 18.70 -41.73 7.64
C SER A 2 18.79 -41.35 9.13
N ARG A 3 19.50 -42.15 9.94
CA ARG A 3 19.68 -41.90 11.39
C ARG A 3 20.27 -40.51 11.66
N LEU A 4 21.14 -40.03 10.77
CA LEU A 4 21.74 -38.68 10.84
C LEU A 4 20.70 -37.57 10.70
N LEU A 5 19.75 -37.69 9.76
CA LEU A 5 18.70 -36.68 9.57
C LEU A 5 17.73 -36.66 10.76
N GLN A 6 17.41 -37.83 11.34
CA GLN A 6 16.63 -37.90 12.58
C GLN A 6 17.34 -37.20 13.73
N SER A 7 18.62 -37.52 13.96
CA SER A 7 19.43 -36.88 15.00
C SER A 7 19.50 -35.36 14.84
N TYR A 8 19.69 -34.87 13.60
CA TYR A 8 19.68 -33.44 13.32
C TYR A 8 18.33 -32.80 13.62
N LEU A 9 17.22 -33.40 13.17
CA LEU A 9 15.88 -32.85 13.39
C LEU A 9 15.50 -32.82 14.87
N GLN A 10 15.85 -33.84 15.66
CA GLN A 10 15.64 -33.85 17.12
C GLN A 10 16.37 -32.68 17.79
N TYR A 11 17.64 -32.45 17.43
CA TYR A 11 18.41 -31.30 17.94
C TYR A 11 17.81 -29.96 17.48
N ALA A 12 17.47 -29.82 16.20
CA ALA A 12 16.94 -28.58 15.64
C ALA A 12 15.56 -28.22 16.23
N ARG A 13 14.74 -29.22 16.56
CA ARG A 13 13.44 -29.07 17.23
C ARG A 13 13.55 -28.83 18.74
N GLY A 14 14.75 -28.99 19.32
CA GLY A 14 14.97 -28.82 20.75
C GLY A 14 14.50 -30.01 21.60
N GLU A 15 14.28 -31.18 20.98
CA GLU A 15 13.91 -32.41 21.67
C GLU A 15 15.09 -32.98 22.47
N VAL A 16 16.33 -32.61 22.09
CA VAL A 16 17.56 -32.95 22.83
C VAL A 16 18.37 -31.69 23.16
N PRO A 17 18.84 -31.52 24.41
CA PRO A 17 19.51 -30.29 24.85
C PRO A 17 20.93 -30.14 24.31
N GLY A 18 21.62 -31.24 23.96
CA GLY A 18 22.99 -31.25 23.45
C GLY A 18 23.17 -32.21 22.28
N SER A 19 23.95 -31.80 21.28
CA SER A 19 24.29 -32.62 20.11
C SER A 19 25.53 -32.08 19.40
N ALA A 20 26.25 -32.92 18.64
CA ALA A 20 27.35 -32.51 17.77
C ALA A 20 26.91 -31.45 16.73
N TRP A 21 25.62 -31.43 16.38
CA TRP A 21 25.01 -30.39 15.52
C TRP A 21 25.08 -28.97 16.11
N ALA A 22 25.43 -28.80 17.39
CA ALA A 22 25.68 -27.49 17.98
C ALA A 22 26.84 -26.71 17.32
N LEU A 23 27.75 -27.41 16.64
CA LEU A 23 28.80 -26.80 15.81
C LEU A 23 28.25 -25.97 14.64
N LEU A 24 26.98 -26.12 14.27
CA LEU A 24 26.33 -25.33 13.22
C LEU A 24 25.86 -23.93 13.69
N ARG A 25 25.90 -23.62 14.99
CA ARG A 25 25.43 -22.34 15.55
C ARG A 25 26.10 -21.09 14.94
N PRO A 26 27.42 -21.07 14.66
CA PRO A 26 28.04 -19.92 13.99
C PRO A 26 27.45 -19.65 12.60
N LEU A 27 27.08 -20.70 11.86
CA LEU A 27 26.42 -20.55 10.56
C LEU A 27 25.00 -19.96 10.70
N SER A 28 24.27 -20.33 11.74
CA SER A 28 22.97 -19.71 12.07
C SER A 28 23.08 -18.21 12.31
N TRP A 29 24.16 -17.76 12.96
CA TRP A 29 24.40 -16.33 13.17
C TRP A 29 24.66 -15.59 11.85
N LEU A 30 25.43 -16.19 10.94
CA LEU A 30 25.64 -15.63 9.59
C LEU A 30 24.31 -15.54 8.82
N THR A 31 23.50 -16.60 8.82
CA THR A 31 22.14 -16.59 8.26
C THR A 31 21.30 -15.48 8.88
N GLY A 32 21.41 -15.27 10.19
CA GLY A 32 20.72 -14.21 10.91
C GLY A 32 21.14 -12.80 10.49
N LYS A 33 22.43 -12.57 10.25
CA LYS A 33 22.93 -11.29 9.71
C LYS A 33 22.43 -11.04 8.30
N LEU A 34 22.55 -12.02 7.41
CA LEU A 34 22.09 -11.93 6.01
C LEU A 34 20.58 -11.67 5.93
N SER A 35 19.79 -12.39 6.72
CA SER A 35 18.34 -12.19 6.81
C SER A 35 17.98 -10.81 7.35
N SER A 36 18.68 -10.33 8.39
CA SER A 36 18.46 -8.99 8.97
C SER A 36 18.82 -7.87 7.98
N ALA A 37 19.92 -8.01 7.24
CA ALA A 37 20.32 -7.07 6.20
C ALA A 37 19.30 -7.05 5.06
N ARG A 38 18.82 -8.23 4.65
CA ARG A 38 17.74 -8.36 3.65
C ARG A 38 16.47 -7.66 4.10
N ASP A 39 16.04 -7.88 5.33
CA ASP A 39 14.86 -7.23 5.89
C ASP A 39 15.03 -5.71 5.97
N TRP A 40 16.20 -5.23 6.40
CA TRP A 40 16.53 -3.80 6.41
C TRP A 40 16.45 -3.18 5.01
N MET A 41 16.97 -3.84 3.97
CA MET A 41 16.92 -3.36 2.59
C MET A 41 15.48 -3.18 2.09
N TYR A 42 14.57 -4.11 2.41
CA TYR A 42 13.17 -3.96 2.05
C TYR A 42 12.41 -2.96 2.95
N ARG A 43 12.80 -2.80 4.22
CA ARG A 43 12.15 -1.80 5.11
C ARG A 43 12.41 -0.35 4.72
N HIS A 44 13.51 -0.09 4.00
CA HIS A 44 13.91 1.26 3.58
C HIS A 44 13.90 1.43 2.05
N GLY A 45 13.29 0.51 1.31
CA GLY A 45 13.06 0.66 -0.13
C GLY A 45 14.31 0.48 -1.01
N VAL A 46 15.41 -0.02 -0.46
CA VAL A 46 16.62 -0.38 -1.21
C VAL A 46 16.34 -1.54 -2.18
N LYS A 47 15.52 -2.51 -1.71
CA LYS A 47 14.87 -3.52 -2.52
C LYS A 47 13.38 -3.20 -2.65
N ARG A 48 12.85 -3.31 -3.86
CA ARG A 48 11.45 -2.97 -4.15
C ARG A 48 10.50 -4.10 -3.74
N SER A 49 9.39 -3.71 -3.14
CA SER A 49 8.17 -4.52 -3.04
C SER A 49 7.18 -4.05 -4.10
N MET A 50 6.59 -5.01 -4.82
CA MET A 50 5.64 -4.82 -5.91
C MET A 50 4.24 -5.15 -5.39
N GLU A 51 3.29 -4.27 -5.66
CA GLU A 51 1.89 -4.40 -5.24
C GLU A 51 1.13 -4.99 -6.40
N ALA A 52 0.45 -6.11 -6.14
CA ALA A 52 -0.29 -6.85 -7.13
C ALA A 52 -1.58 -6.12 -7.52
N PRO A 53 -2.08 -6.35 -8.75
CA PRO A 53 -3.36 -5.81 -9.21
C PRO A 53 -4.58 -6.43 -8.50
N LEU A 54 -4.38 -7.39 -7.59
CA LEU A 54 -5.40 -8.02 -6.77
C LEU A 54 -5.08 -7.87 -5.29
N PRO A 55 -6.08 -7.87 -4.38
CA PRO A 55 -5.85 -8.16 -2.97
C PRO A 55 -5.13 -9.51 -2.78
N VAL A 56 -4.07 -9.51 -1.97
CA VAL A 56 -3.26 -10.72 -1.68
C VAL A 56 -3.26 -11.04 -0.18
N ILE A 57 -3.70 -12.25 0.16
CA ILE A 57 -3.60 -12.84 1.50
C ILE A 57 -2.46 -13.86 1.50
N SER A 58 -1.39 -13.58 2.21
CA SER A 58 -0.25 -14.48 2.33
C SER A 58 -0.42 -15.42 3.51
N VAL A 59 -0.21 -16.71 3.26
CA VAL A 59 -0.11 -17.75 4.29
C VAL A 59 1.34 -18.21 4.33
N GLY A 60 1.97 -18.15 5.50
CA GLY A 60 3.34 -18.61 5.65
C GLY A 60 3.64 -19.06 7.07
N ASN A 61 4.92 -19.36 7.33
CA ASN A 61 5.40 -19.74 8.65
C ASN A 61 6.84 -19.25 8.87
N LEU A 62 7.31 -19.34 10.12
CA LEU A 62 8.69 -19.00 10.47
C LEU A 62 9.64 -20.20 10.48
N THR A 63 9.13 -21.42 10.52
CA THR A 63 9.92 -22.64 10.72
C THR A 63 10.02 -23.51 9.46
N THR A 64 10.95 -24.45 9.40
CA THR A 64 10.90 -25.56 8.45
C THR A 64 10.16 -26.74 9.07
N GLY A 65 9.23 -27.34 8.32
CA GLY A 65 8.36 -28.40 8.80
C GLY A 65 6.89 -28.19 8.43
N GLY A 66 6.06 -29.18 8.72
CA GLY A 66 4.63 -29.17 8.43
C GLY A 66 3.84 -28.36 9.46
N THR A 67 3.53 -27.10 9.14
CA THR A 67 2.76 -26.16 9.97
C THR A 67 1.26 -26.12 9.64
N ASN A 68 0.76 -27.05 8.82
CA ASN A 68 -0.62 -27.09 8.31
C ASN A 68 -1.00 -25.93 7.36
N LYS A 69 -0.03 -25.38 6.61
CA LYS A 69 -0.27 -24.31 5.61
C LYS A 69 -1.23 -24.72 4.50
N THR A 70 -1.02 -25.87 3.86
CA THR A 70 -1.84 -26.30 2.71
C THR A 70 -3.33 -26.45 3.08
N PRO A 71 -3.71 -27.13 4.19
CA PRO A 71 -5.10 -27.12 4.66
C PRO A 71 -5.64 -25.74 5.03
N PHE A 72 -4.79 -24.82 5.50
CA PHE A 72 -5.21 -23.46 5.82
C PHE A 72 -5.44 -22.60 4.57
N VAL A 73 -4.60 -22.74 3.54
CA VAL A 73 -4.80 -22.14 2.22
C VAL A 73 -6.11 -22.65 1.61
N GLU A 74 -6.39 -23.94 1.72
CA GLU A 74 -7.65 -24.53 1.28
C GLU A 74 -8.86 -23.94 2.01
N TYR A 75 -8.77 -23.80 3.34
CA TYR A 75 -9.80 -23.18 4.17
C TYR A 75 -10.10 -21.75 3.73
N LEU A 76 -9.06 -20.92 3.52
CA LEU A 76 -9.23 -19.55 3.04
C LEU A 76 -9.88 -19.51 1.65
N ALA A 77 -9.38 -20.32 0.71
CA ALA A 77 -9.89 -20.32 -0.65
C ALA A 77 -11.35 -20.78 -0.73
N LYS A 78 -11.72 -21.83 0.03
CA LYS A 78 -13.12 -22.29 0.14
C LYS A 78 -14.03 -21.19 0.68
N HIS A 79 -13.59 -20.47 1.71
CA HIS A 79 -14.37 -19.37 2.25
C HIS A 79 -14.56 -18.28 1.20
N MET A 80 -13.50 -17.83 0.51
CA MET A 80 -13.62 -16.82 -0.56
C MET A 80 -14.60 -17.23 -1.66
N VAL A 81 -14.59 -18.51 -2.07
CA VAL A 81 -15.54 -19.06 -3.04
C VAL A 81 -16.97 -19.05 -2.50
N ARG A 82 -17.20 -19.42 -1.24
CA ARG A 82 -18.53 -19.31 -0.58
C ARG A 82 -19.01 -17.85 -0.48
N GLN A 83 -18.08 -16.91 -0.35
CA GLN A 83 -18.37 -15.48 -0.41
C GLN A 83 -18.66 -15.01 -1.85
N GLY A 84 -18.64 -15.89 -2.86
CA GLY A 84 -18.95 -15.57 -4.24
C GLY A 84 -17.80 -14.91 -5.00
N LEU A 85 -16.60 -14.90 -4.42
CA LEU A 85 -15.40 -14.32 -5.04
C LEU A 85 -14.68 -15.34 -5.90
N VAL A 86 -14.14 -14.91 -7.04
CA VAL A 86 -13.27 -15.74 -7.87
C VAL A 86 -11.88 -15.78 -7.24
N CYS A 87 -11.62 -16.83 -6.46
CA CYS A 87 -10.35 -16.99 -5.75
C CYS A 87 -9.25 -17.58 -6.65
N GLY A 88 -8.06 -16.98 -6.58
CA GLY A 88 -6.82 -17.53 -7.10
C GLY A 88 -5.89 -18.00 -5.97
N VAL A 89 -5.09 -19.03 -6.21
CA VAL A 89 -4.00 -19.47 -5.32
C VAL A 89 -2.69 -19.34 -6.07
N VAL A 90 -1.71 -18.67 -5.48
CA VAL A 90 -0.36 -18.57 -6.02
C VAL A 90 0.63 -19.32 -5.13
N SER A 91 1.40 -20.23 -5.74
CA SER A 91 2.42 -21.02 -5.04
C SER A 91 3.75 -21.00 -5.80
N ARG A 92 4.83 -21.36 -5.12
CA ARG A 92 6.17 -21.46 -5.72
C ARG A 92 6.33 -22.69 -6.62
N GLY A 93 5.58 -23.78 -6.35
CA GLY A 93 5.72 -25.06 -7.04
C GLY A 93 6.95 -25.87 -6.62
N TYR A 94 7.13 -26.10 -5.31
CA TYR A 94 8.26 -26.89 -4.80
C TYR A 94 8.27 -28.29 -5.43
N GLY A 95 9.43 -28.69 -6.00
CA GLY A 95 9.60 -29.95 -6.73
C GLY A 95 9.22 -29.91 -8.22
N GLY A 96 8.64 -28.80 -8.72
CA GLY A 96 8.43 -28.56 -10.14
C GLY A 96 9.66 -27.95 -10.84
N VAL A 97 9.77 -28.16 -12.15
CA VAL A 97 10.86 -27.61 -12.99
C VAL A 97 10.46 -26.37 -13.81
N SER A 98 9.21 -25.92 -13.77
CA SER A 98 8.78 -24.79 -14.59
C SER A 98 9.49 -23.49 -14.18
N ARG A 99 10.14 -22.84 -15.15
CA ARG A 99 10.74 -21.50 -14.99
C ARG A 99 9.78 -20.37 -15.33
N THR A 100 8.75 -20.67 -16.11
CA THR A 100 7.69 -19.73 -16.48
C THR A 100 6.45 -19.92 -15.59
N PRO A 101 5.67 -18.85 -15.34
CA PRO A 101 4.40 -18.97 -14.64
C PRO A 101 3.47 -19.94 -15.36
N LEU A 102 2.87 -20.87 -14.62
CA LEU A 102 1.85 -21.78 -15.13
C LEU A 102 0.54 -21.53 -14.40
N VAL A 103 -0.55 -21.40 -15.14
CA VAL A 103 -1.89 -21.23 -14.59
C VAL A 103 -2.76 -22.41 -15.04
N PHE A 104 -3.48 -23.00 -14.10
CA PHE A 104 -4.32 -24.15 -14.36
C PHE A 104 -5.50 -24.25 -13.38
N ARG A 105 -6.47 -25.08 -13.74
CA ARG A 105 -7.66 -25.42 -12.95
C ARG A 105 -7.91 -26.92 -13.01
N ASN A 106 -8.71 -27.45 -12.09
CA ASN A 106 -9.20 -28.84 -12.12
C ASN A 106 -8.08 -29.90 -12.23
N GLY A 107 -6.93 -29.66 -11.61
CA GLY A 107 -5.80 -30.60 -11.66
C GLY A 107 -5.22 -30.84 -13.06
N ARG A 108 -5.57 -30.04 -14.06
CA ARG A 108 -5.13 -30.20 -15.47
C ARG A 108 -3.72 -29.67 -15.69
N ALA A 109 -2.74 -30.19 -14.94
CA ALA A 109 -1.33 -29.86 -15.11
C ALA A 109 -0.43 -31.08 -14.91
N LYS A 110 0.70 -31.10 -15.63
CA LYS A 110 1.72 -32.13 -15.43
C LYS A 110 2.41 -31.89 -14.09
N ARG A 111 2.35 -32.86 -13.18
CA ARG A 111 2.97 -32.80 -11.84
C ARG A 111 4.46 -32.41 -11.86
N SER A 112 5.22 -32.91 -12.84
CA SER A 112 6.64 -32.55 -13.01
C SER A 112 6.85 -31.06 -13.26
N ALA A 113 5.87 -30.36 -13.82
CA ALA A 113 5.95 -28.93 -14.08
C ALA A 113 5.53 -28.08 -12.86
N VAL A 114 4.49 -28.50 -12.13
CA VAL A 114 3.83 -27.68 -11.09
C VAL A 114 4.15 -28.06 -9.65
N GLY A 115 4.66 -29.28 -9.41
CA GLY A 115 4.90 -29.82 -8.07
C GLY A 115 3.66 -30.44 -7.43
N ASP A 116 3.82 -30.97 -6.22
CA ASP A 116 2.83 -31.81 -5.56
C ASP A 116 1.70 -31.00 -4.92
N GLU A 117 2.06 -29.97 -4.16
CA GLU A 117 1.12 -29.18 -3.36
C GLU A 117 0.17 -28.35 -4.23
N PRO A 118 0.61 -27.66 -5.31
CA PRO A 118 -0.31 -26.95 -6.19
C PRO A 118 -1.26 -27.89 -6.93
N LEU A 119 -0.81 -29.10 -7.27
CA LEU A 119 -1.65 -30.10 -7.93
C LEU A 119 -2.73 -30.64 -6.97
N LEU A 120 -2.36 -30.91 -5.71
CA LEU A 120 -3.30 -31.28 -4.65
C LEU A 120 -4.38 -30.19 -4.49
N LEU A 121 -3.97 -28.93 -4.31
CA LEU A 121 -4.89 -27.81 -4.14
C LEU A 121 -5.83 -27.66 -5.34
N SER A 122 -5.32 -27.75 -6.57
CA SER A 122 -6.16 -27.62 -7.78
C SER A 122 -7.17 -28.77 -7.96
N ASN A 123 -6.88 -29.97 -7.44
CA ASN A 123 -7.82 -31.09 -7.48
C ASN A 123 -8.91 -30.97 -6.42
N LYS A 124 -8.56 -30.50 -5.22
CA LYS A 124 -9.54 -30.25 -4.14
C LYS A 124 -10.42 -29.04 -4.42
N LEU A 125 -9.85 -28.00 -5.02
CA LEU A 125 -10.50 -26.72 -5.26
C LEU A 125 -10.76 -26.52 -6.75
N LYS A 126 -11.77 -27.22 -7.27
CA LYS A 126 -12.10 -27.23 -8.72
C LYS A 126 -12.40 -25.83 -9.28
N GLU A 127 -13.01 -24.98 -8.46
CA GLU A 127 -13.41 -23.61 -8.83
C GLU A 127 -12.25 -22.60 -8.72
N VAL A 128 -11.17 -22.95 -8.03
CA VAL A 128 -10.05 -22.05 -7.74
C VAL A 128 -8.99 -22.12 -8.82
N VAL A 129 -8.48 -20.95 -9.22
CA VAL A 129 -7.41 -20.84 -10.20
C VAL A 129 -6.06 -21.00 -9.50
N VAL A 130 -5.22 -21.93 -9.95
CA VAL A 130 -3.89 -22.15 -9.35
C VAL A 130 -2.81 -21.63 -10.28
N ALA A 131 -1.96 -20.74 -9.76
CA ALA A 131 -0.77 -20.23 -10.43
C ALA A 131 0.50 -20.72 -9.73
N VAL A 132 1.42 -21.30 -10.49
CA VAL A 132 2.75 -21.69 -10.02
C VAL A 132 3.79 -20.75 -10.62
N SER A 133 4.50 -20.01 -9.77
CA SER A 133 5.55 -19.09 -10.20
C SER A 133 6.62 -18.90 -9.13
N PRO A 134 7.92 -18.97 -9.49
CA PRO A 134 9.00 -18.55 -8.60
C PRO A 134 8.87 -17.09 -8.15
N ASP A 135 8.44 -16.18 -9.05
CA ASP A 135 8.08 -14.82 -8.68
C ASP A 135 6.57 -14.71 -8.46
N ARG A 136 6.16 -14.62 -7.19
CA ARG A 136 4.74 -14.64 -6.82
C ARG A 136 4.00 -13.40 -7.31
N PHE A 137 4.69 -12.27 -7.52
CA PHE A 137 4.07 -11.08 -8.12
C PHE A 137 3.60 -11.38 -9.55
N VAL A 138 4.45 -11.99 -10.37
CA VAL A 138 4.06 -12.38 -11.73
C VAL A 138 2.90 -13.37 -11.68
N GLY A 139 2.94 -14.35 -10.76
CA GLY A 139 1.82 -15.27 -10.56
C GLY A 139 0.48 -14.54 -10.30
N THR A 140 0.49 -13.49 -9.47
CA THR A 140 -0.72 -12.68 -9.20
C THR A 140 -1.19 -11.87 -10.41
N GLU A 141 -0.29 -11.39 -11.28
CA GLU A 141 -0.69 -10.72 -12.52
C GLU A 141 -1.43 -11.67 -13.47
N TYR A 142 -0.95 -12.92 -13.57
CA TYR A 142 -1.62 -13.94 -14.37
C TYR A 142 -2.98 -14.32 -13.78
N LEU A 143 -3.10 -14.46 -12.45
CA LEU A 143 -4.38 -14.69 -11.80
C LEU A 143 -5.39 -13.56 -12.09
N ALA A 144 -4.94 -12.30 -12.08
CA ALA A 144 -5.77 -11.14 -12.40
C ALA A 144 -6.32 -11.21 -13.84
N ARG A 145 -5.48 -11.60 -14.80
CA ARG A 145 -5.88 -11.80 -16.21
C ARG A 145 -6.86 -12.96 -16.38
N CYS A 146 -6.84 -13.95 -15.48
CA CYS A 146 -7.82 -15.03 -15.44
C CYS A 146 -9.13 -14.65 -14.73
N GLY A 147 -9.33 -13.37 -14.41
CA GLY A 147 -10.55 -12.86 -13.78
C GLY A 147 -10.65 -13.17 -12.29
N CYS A 148 -9.55 -13.44 -11.59
CA CYS A 148 -9.60 -13.60 -10.13
C CYS A 148 -9.84 -12.25 -9.45
N ASP A 149 -10.59 -12.27 -8.36
CA ASP A 149 -10.86 -11.12 -7.50
C ASP A 149 -9.83 -10.99 -6.39
N VAL A 150 -9.41 -12.13 -5.82
CA VAL A 150 -8.50 -12.23 -4.67
C VAL A 150 -7.49 -13.35 -4.87
N ALA A 151 -6.27 -13.17 -4.34
CA ALA A 151 -5.23 -14.19 -4.38
C ALA A 151 -4.81 -14.65 -2.97
N VAL A 152 -4.77 -15.95 -2.74
CA VAL A 152 -4.15 -16.58 -1.55
C VAL A 152 -2.74 -17.05 -1.94
N ALA A 153 -1.72 -16.48 -1.31
CA ALA A 153 -0.32 -16.78 -1.59
C ALA A 153 0.25 -17.78 -0.58
N ASP A 154 0.56 -18.98 -1.06
CA ASP A 154 1.14 -20.06 -0.27
C ASP A 154 2.66 -19.88 -0.07
N ASP A 155 3.12 -20.15 1.15
CA ASP A 155 4.50 -19.97 1.65
C ASP A 155 5.14 -18.62 1.28
N CYS A 156 4.38 -17.53 1.42
CA CYS A 156 4.75 -16.22 0.89
C CYS A 156 5.33 -15.24 1.93
N PHE A 157 5.37 -15.60 3.22
CA PHE A 157 5.83 -14.69 4.28
C PHE A 157 7.27 -14.17 4.10
N GLN A 158 8.20 -15.01 3.61
CA GLN A 158 9.57 -14.59 3.32
C GLN A 158 9.71 -13.86 1.96
N HIS A 159 8.70 -13.92 1.09
CA HIS A 159 8.75 -13.36 -0.27
C HIS A 159 8.38 -11.88 -0.28
N ARG A 160 9.27 -11.06 0.28
CA ARG A 160 9.09 -9.61 0.44
C ARG A 160 9.02 -8.80 -0.86
N ARG A 161 9.32 -9.40 -2.01
CA ARG A 161 9.15 -8.76 -3.32
C ARG A 161 7.68 -8.59 -3.67
N LEU A 162 6.80 -9.48 -3.21
CA LEU A 162 5.35 -9.29 -3.32
C LEU A 162 4.87 -8.54 -2.07
N ASP A 163 4.17 -7.44 -2.28
CA ASP A 163 3.42 -6.76 -1.23
C ASP A 163 2.06 -7.44 -1.01
N ARG A 164 1.58 -7.41 0.23
CA ARG A 164 0.41 -8.19 0.66
C ARG A 164 -0.57 -7.29 1.40
N ASP A 165 -1.84 -7.58 1.25
CA ASP A 165 -2.92 -6.91 1.96
C ASP A 165 -3.06 -7.49 3.36
N CYS A 166 -2.91 -8.81 3.48
CA CYS A 166 -2.84 -9.49 4.77
C CYS A 166 -1.71 -10.54 4.79
N ASP A 167 -1.05 -10.67 5.94
CA ASP A 167 -0.04 -11.71 6.20
C ASP A 167 -0.48 -12.54 7.40
N ILE A 168 -0.74 -13.81 7.15
CA ILE A 168 -1.11 -14.81 8.14
C ILE A 168 0.09 -15.73 8.35
N VAL A 169 0.54 -15.84 9.60
CA VAL A 169 1.66 -16.69 9.98
C VAL A 169 1.17 -17.85 10.83
N LEU A 170 1.37 -19.07 10.34
CA LEU A 170 1.11 -20.28 11.10
C LEU A 170 2.30 -20.63 11.97
N VAL A 171 2.01 -20.95 13.23
CA VAL A 171 2.96 -21.42 14.23
C VAL A 171 2.48 -22.78 14.72
N ASP A 172 3.30 -23.81 14.54
CA ASP A 172 2.99 -25.16 15.02
C ASP A 172 3.10 -25.20 16.55
N ALA A 173 1.99 -25.41 17.26
CA ALA A 173 1.96 -25.41 18.71
C ALA A 173 2.83 -26.53 19.31
N THR A 174 3.02 -27.65 18.60
CA THR A 174 3.84 -28.78 19.05
C THR A 174 5.35 -28.50 18.98
N CYS A 175 5.77 -27.58 18.10
CA CYS A 175 7.17 -27.19 17.94
C CYS A 175 7.25 -25.74 17.40
N PRO A 176 6.93 -24.73 18.23
CA PRO A 176 6.68 -23.36 17.75
C PRO A 176 7.94 -22.69 17.21
N PHE A 177 9.07 -22.83 17.93
CA PHE A 177 10.35 -22.19 17.58
C PHE A 177 11.56 -23.14 17.64
N GLY A 178 11.33 -24.44 17.86
CA GLY A 178 12.38 -25.44 18.04
C GLY A 178 13.39 -25.05 19.12
N ASN A 179 14.68 -25.22 18.83
CA ASN A 179 15.76 -24.78 19.71
C ASN A 179 16.06 -23.26 19.67
N GLY A 180 15.21 -22.46 19.01
CA GLY A 180 15.36 -21.00 18.88
C GLY A 180 16.44 -20.54 17.90
N GLN A 181 17.12 -21.45 17.20
CA GLN A 181 18.18 -21.12 16.24
C GLN A 181 17.66 -21.07 14.80
N LEU A 182 18.30 -20.22 14.00
CA LEU A 182 18.09 -20.18 12.54
C LEU A 182 18.73 -21.39 11.86
N LEU A 183 18.27 -21.70 10.65
CA LEU A 183 18.97 -22.64 9.77
C LEU A 183 20.44 -22.21 9.55
N PRO A 184 21.40 -23.15 9.53
CA PRO A 184 21.24 -24.60 9.69
C PRO A 184 21.33 -25.13 11.13
N GLY A 185 21.55 -24.30 12.15
CA GLY A 185 21.63 -24.74 13.55
C GLY A 185 20.28 -24.98 14.26
N GLY A 186 19.16 -24.72 13.59
CA GLY A 186 17.79 -24.92 14.09
C GLY A 186 16.76 -24.88 12.96
N ILE A 187 15.47 -24.83 13.31
CA ILE A 187 14.38 -24.87 12.32
C ILE A 187 13.90 -23.50 11.82
N LEU A 188 14.36 -22.38 12.40
CA LEU A 188 13.86 -21.06 12.04
C LEU A 188 14.42 -20.58 10.68
N ARG A 189 13.53 -20.09 9.82
CA ARG A 189 13.85 -19.46 8.52
C ARG A 189 14.22 -17.98 8.69
N GLU A 190 13.61 -17.31 9.65
CA GLU A 190 13.86 -15.92 10.05
C GLU A 190 13.78 -15.80 11.58
N LYS A 191 14.33 -14.72 12.15
CA LYS A 191 14.29 -14.49 13.60
C LYS A 191 12.84 -14.41 14.07
N ILE A 192 12.55 -14.82 15.31
CA ILE A 192 11.20 -14.78 15.89
C ILE A 192 10.59 -13.37 15.80
N SER A 193 11.40 -12.32 15.99
CA SER A 193 10.99 -10.92 15.85
C SER A 193 10.38 -10.56 14.47
N ALA A 194 10.62 -11.36 13.43
CA ALA A 194 10.00 -11.19 12.12
C ALA A 194 8.48 -11.35 12.18
N ILE A 195 7.93 -12.02 13.19
CA ILE A 195 6.48 -12.20 13.38
C ILE A 195 5.74 -10.89 13.60
N SER A 196 6.44 -9.82 14.02
CA SER A 196 5.88 -8.47 14.12
C SER A 196 5.32 -7.91 12.79
N ARG A 197 5.68 -8.52 11.65
CA ARG A 197 5.12 -8.18 10.33
C ARG A 197 3.78 -8.87 10.05
N ALA A 198 3.40 -9.86 10.83
CA ALA A 198 2.16 -10.60 10.63
C ALA A 198 0.96 -9.74 11.05
N HIS A 199 -0.10 -9.82 10.24
CA HIS A 199 -1.39 -9.23 10.57
C HIS A 199 -2.19 -10.18 11.47
N LEU A 200 -2.12 -11.48 11.19
CA LEU A 200 -2.70 -12.54 12.01
C LEU A 200 -1.68 -13.65 12.27
N ILE A 201 -1.75 -14.26 13.45
CA ILE A 201 -1.02 -15.47 13.81
C ILE A 201 -2.03 -16.58 14.05
N VAL A 202 -1.78 -17.75 13.48
CA VAL A 202 -2.60 -18.94 13.71
C VAL A 202 -1.73 -20.01 14.36
N LEU A 203 -2.03 -20.32 15.62
CA LEU A 203 -1.49 -21.48 16.32
C LEU A 203 -2.16 -22.73 15.74
N SER A 204 -1.38 -23.61 15.10
CA SER A 204 -1.89 -24.86 14.56
C SER A 204 -1.60 -26.03 15.48
N LYS A 205 -2.46 -27.06 15.44
CA LYS A 205 -2.36 -28.29 16.23
C LYS A 205 -2.49 -28.05 17.74
N VAL A 206 -3.35 -27.10 18.11
CA VAL A 206 -3.61 -26.76 19.52
C VAL A 206 -4.20 -27.94 20.30
N ASP A 207 -4.87 -28.85 19.61
CA ASP A 207 -5.42 -30.11 20.13
C ASP A 207 -4.36 -31.17 20.49
N GLN A 208 -3.09 -30.91 20.18
CA GLN A 208 -1.96 -31.83 20.39
C GLN A 208 -0.99 -31.35 21.47
N VAL A 209 -1.35 -30.29 22.20
CA VAL A 209 -0.57 -29.71 23.30
C VAL A 209 -1.47 -29.42 24.49
N THR A 210 -0.86 -29.26 25.66
CA THR A 210 -1.56 -28.88 26.89
C THR A 210 -1.87 -27.39 26.92
N ASP A 211 -2.88 -26.97 27.68
CA ASP A 211 -3.22 -25.56 27.86
C ASP A 211 -2.05 -24.74 28.44
N GLY A 212 -1.26 -25.32 29.35
CA GLY A 212 -0.07 -24.68 29.90
C GLY A 212 0.99 -24.37 28.84
N GLN A 213 1.21 -25.30 27.89
CA GLN A 213 2.11 -25.06 26.76
C GLN A 213 1.57 -23.97 25.83
N LEU A 214 0.26 -23.96 25.54
CA LEU A 214 -0.37 -22.92 24.73
C LEU A 214 -0.19 -21.54 25.35
N MET A 215 -0.45 -21.39 26.65
CA MET A 215 -0.25 -20.13 27.38
C MET A 215 1.21 -19.65 27.30
N GLU A 216 2.19 -20.56 27.36
CA GLU A 216 3.60 -20.19 27.23
C GLU A 216 3.92 -19.67 25.82
N ILE A 217 3.36 -20.31 24.79
CA ILE A 217 3.51 -19.88 23.39
C ILE A 217 2.90 -18.49 23.20
N GLU A 218 1.67 -18.30 23.67
CA GLU A 218 0.97 -17.01 23.61
C GLU A 218 1.75 -15.91 24.34
N ARG A 219 2.29 -16.19 25.53
CA ARG A 219 3.14 -15.26 26.27
C ARG A 219 4.40 -14.86 25.49
N LYS A 220 5.04 -15.81 24.79
CA LYS A 220 6.19 -15.51 23.90
C LYS A 220 5.77 -14.66 22.71
N LEU A 221 4.61 -14.92 22.12
CA LEU A 221 4.07 -14.16 20.99
C LEU A 221 3.65 -12.73 21.38
N ALA A 222 3.12 -12.54 22.60
CA ALA A 222 2.70 -11.25 23.14
C ALA A 222 3.83 -10.20 23.19
N GLN A 223 5.09 -10.64 23.17
CA GLN A 223 6.27 -9.76 23.09
C GLN A 223 6.42 -9.06 21.72
N TYR A 224 5.77 -9.59 20.69
CA TYR A 224 5.94 -9.13 19.31
C TYR A 224 4.64 -8.64 18.67
N VAL A 225 3.50 -9.22 19.05
CA VAL A 225 2.18 -8.82 18.54
C VAL A 225 1.14 -8.83 19.66
N PRO A 226 0.07 -8.02 19.56
CA PRO A 226 -1.09 -8.12 20.45
C PRO A 226 -1.75 -9.51 20.38
N LEU A 227 -2.18 -10.05 21.51
CA LEU A 227 -2.86 -11.36 21.58
C LEU A 227 -4.19 -11.39 20.81
N SER A 228 -4.83 -10.24 20.59
CA SER A 228 -6.01 -10.13 19.72
C SER A 228 -5.76 -10.59 18.27
N ARG A 229 -4.49 -10.67 17.85
CA ARG A 229 -4.06 -11.19 16.54
C ARG A 229 -3.76 -12.68 16.53
N VAL A 230 -3.86 -13.36 17.68
CA VAL A 230 -3.50 -14.78 17.83
C VAL A 230 -4.76 -15.63 17.83
N PHE A 231 -4.85 -16.56 16.89
CA PHE A 231 -5.97 -17.46 16.70
C PHE A 231 -5.50 -18.91 16.86
N ARG A 232 -6.43 -19.79 17.21
CA ARG A 232 -6.16 -21.21 17.46
C ARG A 232 -6.87 -22.05 16.41
N SER A 233 -6.14 -23.02 15.88
CA SER A 233 -6.62 -23.92 14.83
C SER A 233 -6.24 -25.37 15.12
N ARG A 234 -7.13 -26.27 14.74
CA ARG A 234 -6.92 -27.71 14.72
C ARG A 234 -7.29 -28.28 13.36
N LEU A 235 -6.81 -29.48 13.07
CA LEU A 235 -7.33 -30.25 11.94
C LEU A 235 -8.46 -31.15 12.44
N ARG A 236 -9.60 -31.13 11.76
CA ARG A 236 -10.66 -32.12 11.97
C ARG A 236 -10.79 -32.99 10.72
N ILE A 237 -11.15 -34.26 10.91
CA ILE A 237 -11.52 -35.14 9.80
C ILE A 237 -12.94 -34.74 9.38
N ALA A 238 -13.05 -34.13 8.20
CA ALA A 238 -14.34 -33.72 7.65
C ALA A 238 -15.11 -34.93 7.12
N GLN A 239 -14.39 -35.83 6.44
CA GLN A 239 -14.94 -37.07 5.88
C GLN A 239 -13.82 -38.09 5.66
N TRP A 240 -14.22 -39.33 5.39
CA TRP A 240 -13.32 -40.38 4.93
C TRP A 240 -13.51 -40.61 3.44
N GLY A 241 -12.44 -41.03 2.77
CA GLY A 241 -12.51 -41.48 1.39
C GLY A 241 -11.95 -42.88 1.23
N ASN A 242 -12.49 -43.61 0.26
CA ASN A 242 -11.96 -44.88 -0.18
C ASN A 242 -11.07 -44.66 -1.41
N PHE A 243 -9.84 -45.18 -1.37
CA PHE A 243 -8.93 -45.11 -2.51
C PHE A 243 -9.01 -46.38 -3.34
N GLU A 244 -9.63 -46.28 -4.52
CA GLU A 244 -9.77 -47.38 -5.47
C GLU A 244 -9.37 -46.94 -6.88
N SER A 245 -8.68 -47.83 -7.60
CA SER A 245 -8.32 -47.64 -9.02
C SER A 245 -7.65 -46.29 -9.33
N GLY A 246 -6.80 -45.81 -8.42
CA GLY A 246 -6.05 -44.56 -8.58
C GLY A 246 -6.84 -43.27 -8.30
N ARG A 247 -8.04 -43.37 -7.72
CA ARG A 247 -8.86 -42.22 -7.34
C ARG A 247 -9.35 -42.35 -5.90
N LEU A 248 -9.38 -41.20 -5.22
CA LEU A 248 -10.01 -41.07 -3.91
C LEU A 248 -11.47 -40.67 -4.13
N ALA A 249 -12.40 -41.50 -3.66
CA ALA A 249 -13.84 -41.22 -3.67
C ALA A 249 -14.35 -41.01 -2.24
N PRO A 250 -15.34 -40.12 -2.00
CA PRO A 250 -15.98 -39.99 -0.71
C PRO A 250 -16.53 -41.34 -0.21
N SER A 251 -16.50 -41.56 1.10
CA SER A 251 -17.01 -42.77 1.73
C SER A 251 -17.74 -42.44 3.01
N ASP A 252 -18.94 -43.00 3.18
CA ASP A 252 -19.71 -42.91 4.43
C ASP A 252 -19.13 -43.83 5.52
N PHE A 253 -18.15 -44.67 5.17
CA PHE A 253 -17.52 -45.57 6.11
C PHE A 253 -16.56 -44.82 7.03
N TYR A 254 -16.92 -44.72 8.30
CA TYR A 254 -16.07 -44.21 9.36
C TYR A 254 -15.41 -45.38 10.11
N PRO A 255 -14.07 -45.55 10.04
CA PRO A 255 -13.37 -46.69 10.64
C PRO A 255 -13.17 -46.55 12.16
N LYS A 256 -14.22 -46.20 12.92
CA LYS A 256 -14.15 -46.13 14.39
C LYS A 256 -13.84 -47.50 14.96
N ASP A 257 -12.94 -47.55 15.94
CA ASP A 257 -12.53 -48.78 16.64
C ASP A 257 -11.90 -49.86 15.75
N LYS A 258 -11.65 -49.55 14.46
CA LYS A 258 -10.99 -50.47 13.52
C LYS A 258 -9.48 -50.46 13.73
N LYS A 259 -8.88 -51.63 13.55
CA LYS A 259 -7.42 -51.84 13.61
C LYS A 259 -6.81 -51.54 12.24
N LEU A 260 -6.20 -50.37 12.05
CA LEU A 260 -5.60 -49.98 10.78
C LEU A 260 -4.07 -49.97 10.86
N ALA A 261 -3.42 -50.18 9.71
CA ALA A 261 -2.02 -49.87 9.54
C ALA A 261 -1.85 -48.53 8.83
N ALA A 262 -1.10 -47.61 9.42
CA ALA A 262 -0.89 -46.27 8.89
C ALA A 262 0.43 -46.17 8.11
N PHE A 263 0.46 -45.39 7.04
CA PHE A 263 1.73 -44.97 6.43
C PHE A 263 1.67 -43.51 6.03
N SER A 264 2.81 -42.81 6.11
CA SER A 264 2.86 -41.41 5.69
C SER A 264 4.23 -40.93 5.21
N ALA A 265 4.22 -40.01 4.27
CA ALA A 265 5.40 -39.31 3.73
C ALA A 265 5.24 -37.79 3.89
N ILE A 266 5.04 -37.34 5.14
CA ILE A 266 4.82 -35.94 5.52
C ILE A 266 5.88 -35.45 6.53
N GLY A 267 6.01 -34.13 6.68
CA GLY A 267 6.99 -33.52 7.59
C GLY A 267 6.79 -33.80 9.10
N ASN A 268 5.59 -34.23 9.53
CA ASN A 268 5.31 -34.60 10.93
C ASN A 268 4.38 -35.84 11.00
N PRO A 269 4.92 -37.07 10.87
CA PRO A 269 4.15 -38.31 10.94
C PRO A 269 3.45 -38.53 12.28
N HIS A 270 4.05 -38.08 13.39
CA HIS A 270 3.46 -38.21 14.73
C HIS A 270 2.12 -37.49 14.83
N SER A 271 2.04 -36.28 14.29
CA SER A 271 0.80 -35.50 14.27
C SER A 271 -0.34 -36.21 13.53
N PHE A 272 -0.05 -36.91 12.43
CA PHE A 272 -1.04 -37.72 11.71
C PHE A 272 -1.55 -38.90 12.55
N LEU A 273 -0.65 -39.60 13.24
CA LEU A 273 -1.03 -40.70 14.14
C LEU A 273 -1.92 -40.21 15.29
N MET A 274 -1.60 -39.06 15.88
CA MET A 274 -2.44 -38.43 16.91
C MET A 274 -3.83 -38.09 16.39
N THR A 275 -3.94 -37.51 15.19
CA THR A 275 -5.24 -37.21 14.56
C THR A 275 -6.09 -38.47 14.35
N LEU A 276 -5.47 -39.57 13.91
CA LEU A 276 -6.17 -40.86 13.78
C LEU A 276 -6.65 -41.39 15.14
N GLN A 277 -5.81 -41.32 16.17
CA GLN A 277 -6.15 -41.77 17.52
C GLN A 277 -7.29 -40.92 18.13
N GLN A 278 -7.25 -39.60 17.99
CA GLN A 278 -8.32 -38.69 18.41
C GLN A 278 -9.65 -38.98 17.68
N ALA A 279 -9.58 -39.50 16.45
CA ALA A 279 -10.74 -39.97 15.69
C ALA A 279 -11.21 -41.39 16.08
N GLY A 280 -10.63 -42.00 17.12
CA GLY A 280 -11.01 -43.34 17.58
C GLY A 280 -10.49 -44.47 16.69
N VAL A 281 -9.50 -44.21 15.83
CA VAL A 281 -8.87 -45.25 14.99
C VAL A 281 -7.75 -45.92 15.76
N ARG A 282 -7.76 -47.26 15.85
CA ARG A 282 -6.70 -48.02 16.49
C ARG A 282 -5.58 -48.32 15.50
N VAL A 283 -4.56 -47.48 15.45
CA VAL A 283 -3.38 -47.73 14.61
C VAL A 283 -2.49 -48.80 15.25
N ILE A 284 -2.41 -49.98 14.64
CA ILE A 284 -1.67 -51.14 15.17
C ILE A 284 -0.29 -51.35 14.53
N SER A 285 -0.02 -50.66 13.43
CA SER A 285 1.27 -50.66 12.74
C SER A 285 1.44 -49.34 12.01
N SER A 286 2.66 -48.81 11.95
CA SER A 286 2.93 -47.59 11.19
C SER A 286 4.24 -47.64 10.41
N ALA A 287 4.24 -47.06 9.20
CA ALA A 287 5.42 -46.90 8.36
C ALA A 287 5.66 -45.41 8.03
N GLN A 288 6.87 -44.93 8.30
CA GLN A 288 7.23 -43.52 8.13
C GLN A 288 8.26 -43.34 7.02
N PHE A 289 7.96 -42.46 6.08
CA PHE A 289 8.80 -42.16 4.93
C PHE A 289 9.28 -40.70 4.95
N LYS A 290 10.25 -40.38 4.09
CA LYS A 290 10.72 -39.00 3.91
C LYS A 290 9.58 -38.16 3.33
N ASP A 291 9.47 -36.88 3.70
CA ASP A 291 8.49 -35.99 3.09
C ASP A 291 8.62 -36.00 1.56
N HIS A 292 7.48 -36.07 0.86
CA HIS A 292 7.38 -36.26 -0.60
C HIS A 292 7.96 -37.58 -1.14
N HIS A 293 8.06 -38.65 -0.33
CA HIS A 293 8.47 -39.97 -0.80
C HIS A 293 7.51 -40.49 -1.88
N ARG A 294 8.07 -40.99 -2.98
CA ARG A 294 7.32 -41.70 -4.02
C ARG A 294 7.27 -43.17 -3.66
N PHE A 295 6.07 -43.67 -3.40
CA PHE A 295 5.89 -45.05 -2.98
C PHE A 295 6.18 -45.99 -4.14
N THR A 296 7.09 -46.94 -3.92
CA THR A 296 7.33 -48.01 -4.88
C THR A 296 6.36 -49.18 -4.64
N PRO A 297 6.09 -50.04 -5.64
CA PRO A 297 5.33 -51.26 -5.41
C PRO A 297 5.90 -52.12 -4.27
N SER A 298 7.23 -52.16 -4.14
CA SER A 298 7.92 -52.86 -3.04
C SER A 298 7.61 -52.25 -1.67
N ASP A 299 7.60 -50.90 -1.55
CA ASP A 299 7.22 -50.22 -0.31
C ASP A 299 5.79 -50.62 0.12
N LEU A 300 4.85 -50.61 -0.83
CA LEU A 300 3.44 -50.86 -0.59
C LEU A 300 3.17 -52.34 -0.25
N ASN A 301 3.86 -53.27 -0.91
CA ASN A 301 3.82 -54.69 -0.58
C ASN A 301 4.34 -54.95 0.85
N ARG A 302 5.42 -54.28 1.25
CA ARG A 302 5.96 -54.37 2.61
C ARG A 302 4.99 -53.79 3.64
N ILE A 303 4.36 -52.65 3.35
CA ILE A 303 3.34 -52.05 4.23
C ILE A 303 2.18 -53.03 4.41
N ALA A 304 1.67 -53.60 3.32
CA ALA A 304 0.57 -54.56 3.35
C ALA A 304 0.91 -55.84 4.12
N ALA A 305 2.08 -56.44 3.86
CA ALA A 305 2.53 -57.64 4.58
C ALA A 305 2.69 -57.37 6.09
N ASN A 306 3.21 -56.20 6.47
CA ASN A 306 3.29 -55.79 7.88
C ASN A 306 1.91 -55.56 8.50
N ALA A 307 0.98 -54.98 7.74
CA ALA A 307 -0.39 -54.75 8.18
C ALA A 307 -1.12 -56.07 8.46
N LEU A 308 -1.04 -57.03 7.54
CA LEU A 308 -1.61 -58.37 7.69
C LEU A 308 -1.02 -59.11 8.90
N ARG A 309 0.31 -59.10 9.06
CA ARG A 309 0.98 -59.72 10.22
C ARG A 309 0.58 -59.10 11.56
N ALA A 310 0.32 -57.80 11.58
CA ALA A 310 -0.15 -57.10 12.78
C ALA A 310 -1.65 -57.33 13.06
N GLY A 311 -2.40 -57.94 12.12
CA GLY A 311 -3.85 -58.14 12.24
C GLY A 311 -4.67 -56.90 11.90
N ALA A 312 -4.20 -56.05 10.98
CA ALA A 312 -4.93 -54.88 10.52
C ALA A 312 -6.03 -55.26 9.53
N CYS A 313 -7.22 -54.69 9.69
CA CYS A 313 -8.34 -54.88 8.78
C CYS A 313 -8.33 -53.90 7.59
N GLY A 314 -7.39 -52.96 7.54
CA GLY A 314 -7.25 -51.99 6.47
C GLY A 314 -5.99 -51.13 6.59
N LEU A 315 -5.74 -50.33 5.56
CA LEU A 315 -4.66 -49.35 5.50
C LEU A 315 -5.22 -47.93 5.63
N THR A 316 -4.37 -47.01 6.09
CA THR A 316 -4.66 -45.58 6.05
C THR A 316 -3.39 -44.77 5.75
N CYS A 317 -3.54 -43.67 5.02
CA CYS A 317 -2.47 -42.71 4.74
C CYS A 317 -3.00 -41.29 4.67
N THR A 318 -2.13 -40.30 4.56
CA THR A 318 -2.59 -38.91 4.43
C THR A 318 -3.13 -38.65 3.02
N GLU A 319 -4.02 -37.68 2.86
CA GLU A 319 -4.51 -37.27 1.53
C GLU A 319 -3.36 -36.87 0.59
N LYS A 320 -2.32 -36.21 1.11
CA LYS A 320 -1.11 -35.85 0.34
C LYS A 320 -0.41 -37.09 -0.23
N ASP A 321 -0.38 -38.19 0.51
CA ASP A 321 0.31 -39.42 0.12
C ASP A 321 -0.40 -40.16 -1.03
N THR A 322 -1.71 -39.96 -1.19
CA THR A 322 -2.47 -40.57 -2.30
C THR A 322 -1.94 -40.16 -3.67
N TYR A 323 -1.43 -38.93 -3.79
CA TYR A 323 -0.81 -38.44 -5.02
C TYR A 323 0.55 -39.09 -5.29
N ASN A 324 1.20 -39.67 -4.28
CA ASN A 324 2.49 -40.36 -4.39
C ASN A 324 2.36 -41.86 -4.68
N LEU A 325 1.13 -42.39 -4.75
CA LEU A 325 0.88 -43.79 -5.05
C LEU A 325 1.09 -44.07 -6.55
N PRO A 326 1.58 -45.26 -6.93
CA PRO A 326 1.69 -45.67 -8.32
C PRO A 326 0.32 -45.68 -9.04
N SER A 327 0.30 -45.23 -10.30
CA SER A 327 -0.91 -45.30 -11.13
C SER A 327 -1.35 -46.76 -11.30
N GLY A 328 -2.65 -47.01 -11.12
CA GLY A 328 -3.22 -48.36 -11.23
C GLY A 328 -2.92 -49.29 -10.04
N TRP A 329 -2.24 -48.81 -8.99
CA TRP A 329 -2.07 -49.61 -7.78
C TRP A 329 -3.41 -49.89 -7.12
N LYS A 330 -3.67 -51.18 -6.85
CA LYS A 330 -4.80 -51.65 -6.08
C LYS A 330 -4.30 -52.11 -4.71
N PRO A 331 -4.79 -51.52 -3.61
CA PRO A 331 -4.32 -51.91 -2.29
C PRO A 331 -4.85 -53.33 -1.97
N PRO A 332 -4.01 -54.22 -1.41
CA PRO A 332 -4.41 -55.59 -1.07
C PRO A 332 -5.34 -55.65 0.16
N LEU A 333 -5.49 -54.53 0.86
CA LEU A 333 -6.44 -54.29 1.94
C LEU A 333 -7.18 -52.98 1.62
N PRO A 334 -8.41 -52.76 2.10
CA PRO A 334 -9.10 -51.48 1.94
C PRO A 334 -8.23 -50.31 2.40
N LEU A 335 -8.15 -49.24 1.59
CA LEU A 335 -7.39 -48.03 1.91
C LEU A 335 -8.36 -46.88 2.21
N TRP A 336 -8.51 -46.58 3.50
CA TRP A 336 -9.33 -45.46 3.96
C TRP A 336 -8.45 -44.25 4.27
N VAL A 337 -8.74 -43.13 3.61
CA VAL A 337 -7.96 -41.91 3.68
C VAL A 337 -8.78 -40.83 4.38
N PRO A 338 -8.34 -40.31 5.54
CA PRO A 338 -9.02 -39.21 6.20
C PRO A 338 -8.79 -37.91 5.41
N GLN A 339 -9.88 -37.24 5.08
CA GLN A 339 -9.85 -35.91 4.45
C GLN A 339 -10.02 -34.87 5.55
N VAL A 340 -8.95 -34.14 5.80
CA VAL A 340 -8.88 -33.16 6.88
C VAL A 340 -9.20 -31.76 6.38
N GLU A 341 -9.77 -30.96 7.26
CA GLU A 341 -9.93 -29.52 7.08
C GLU A 341 -9.50 -28.75 8.32
N THR A 342 -9.17 -27.49 8.11
CA THR A 342 -8.88 -26.57 9.21
C THR A 342 -10.17 -26.20 9.91
N ALA A 343 -10.19 -26.29 11.24
CA ALA A 343 -11.22 -25.70 12.08
C ALA A 343 -10.58 -24.67 13.01
N LEU A 344 -11.14 -23.46 13.06
CA LEU A 344 -10.77 -22.41 14.00
C LEU A 344 -11.64 -22.47 15.24
N GLU A 345 -11.09 -22.15 16.41
CA GLU A 345 -11.87 -22.07 17.66
C GLU A 345 -12.76 -20.82 17.73
N ASP A 346 -12.33 -19.72 17.10
CA ASP A 346 -13.02 -18.43 17.04
C ASP A 346 -13.03 -17.91 15.59
N GLU A 347 -13.86 -18.57 14.77
CA GLU A 347 -13.94 -18.34 13.33
C GLU A 347 -14.48 -16.94 12.99
N ASP A 348 -15.50 -16.47 13.71
CA ASP A 348 -16.12 -15.16 13.46
C ASP A 348 -15.16 -14.00 13.74
N ARG A 349 -14.42 -14.06 14.86
CA ARG A 349 -13.39 -13.05 15.15
C ARG A 349 -12.27 -13.08 14.11
N PHE A 350 -11.89 -14.28 13.65
CA PHE A 350 -10.86 -14.41 12.63
C PHE A 350 -11.27 -13.73 11.33
N TRP A 351 -12.49 -14.01 10.84
CA TRP A 351 -12.99 -13.41 9.60
C TRP A 351 -13.22 -11.91 9.75
N SER A 352 -13.78 -11.45 10.87
CA SER A 352 -13.89 -10.00 11.15
C SER A 352 -12.53 -9.32 11.07
N TYR A 353 -11.52 -9.87 11.75
CA TYR A 353 -10.19 -9.26 11.79
C TYR A 353 -9.49 -9.31 10.43
N LEU A 354 -9.65 -10.42 9.69
CA LEU A 354 -9.12 -10.55 8.34
C LEU A 354 -9.76 -9.53 7.39
N THR A 355 -11.08 -9.37 7.42
CA THR A 355 -11.78 -8.37 6.61
C THR A 355 -11.33 -6.95 6.97
N ASP A 356 -11.14 -6.62 8.25
CA ASP A 356 -10.60 -5.32 8.65
C ASP A 356 -9.18 -5.08 8.10
N CYS A 357 -8.34 -6.12 8.06
CA CYS A 357 -7.00 -6.03 7.46
C CYS A 357 -7.05 -5.82 5.94
N LEU A 358 -8.09 -6.29 5.26
CA LEU A 358 -8.26 -6.13 3.82
C LEU A 358 -8.80 -4.75 3.42
N LYS A 359 -9.22 -3.92 4.39
CA LYS A 359 -9.65 -2.55 4.10
C LYS A 359 -8.48 -1.73 3.54
N PRO A 360 -8.59 -1.15 2.32
CA PRO A 360 -7.51 -0.37 1.75
C PRO A 360 -7.21 0.87 2.58
N GLN A 361 -5.96 1.00 3.04
CA GLN A 361 -5.48 2.23 3.67
C GLN A 361 -4.53 2.97 2.73
N LEU A 362 -4.95 4.14 2.26
CA LEU A 362 -4.25 4.97 1.29
C LEU A 362 -3.69 6.22 1.99
N VAL A 363 -2.49 6.63 1.61
CA VAL A 363 -1.85 7.84 2.14
C VAL A 363 -1.45 8.78 1.01
N VAL A 364 -1.77 10.07 1.18
CA VAL A 364 -1.23 11.15 0.36
C VAL A 364 -0.26 11.97 1.21
N ALA A 365 1.00 11.99 0.80
CA ALA A 365 2.07 12.68 1.51
C ALA A 365 2.60 13.87 0.69
N SER A 366 2.92 14.96 1.36
CA SER A 366 3.39 16.20 0.74
C SER A 366 4.42 16.90 1.62
N ASN A 367 5.28 17.75 1.05
CA ASN A 367 6.36 18.42 1.77
C ASN A 367 6.38 19.95 1.66
N GLY A 368 5.25 20.57 1.34
CA GLY A 368 5.11 22.02 1.30
C GLY A 368 3.65 22.46 1.16
N HIS A 369 3.35 23.73 1.43
CA HIS A 369 1.98 24.24 1.44
C HIS A 369 1.28 24.22 0.07
N GLY A 370 2.03 24.42 -1.02
CA GLY A 370 1.45 24.32 -2.37
C GLY A 370 1.19 22.87 -2.75
N GLU A 371 2.11 21.99 -2.35
CA GLU A 371 2.03 20.53 -2.50
C GLU A 371 0.90 19.94 -1.66
N ASP A 372 0.62 20.49 -0.46
CA ASP A 372 -0.52 20.12 0.38
C ASP A 372 -1.85 20.41 -0.32
N ALA A 373 -1.96 21.53 -1.04
CA ALA A 373 -3.17 21.85 -1.80
C ALA A 373 -3.40 20.84 -2.94
N ILE A 374 -2.34 20.52 -3.70
CA ILE A 374 -2.39 19.51 -4.78
C ILE A 374 -2.72 18.13 -4.19
N GLY A 375 -2.06 17.75 -3.09
CA GLY A 375 -2.31 16.50 -2.39
C GLY A 375 -3.72 16.42 -1.82
N ALA A 376 -4.31 17.52 -1.35
CA ALA A 376 -5.69 17.57 -0.89
C ALA A 376 -6.69 17.29 -2.02
N VAL A 377 -6.43 17.81 -3.23
CA VAL A 377 -7.24 17.48 -4.42
C VAL A 377 -7.16 15.99 -4.74
N VAL A 378 -5.94 15.42 -4.76
CA VAL A 378 -5.75 13.98 -4.99
C VAL A 378 -6.45 13.15 -3.92
N ALA A 379 -6.32 13.50 -2.64
CA ALA A 379 -6.98 12.80 -1.54
C ALA A 379 -8.51 12.88 -1.62
N LYS A 380 -9.06 14.03 -2.01
CA LYS A 380 -10.51 14.21 -2.23
C LYS A 380 -11.01 13.33 -3.39
N LYS A 381 -10.31 13.32 -4.52
CA LYS A 381 -10.66 12.48 -5.68
C LYS A 381 -10.51 10.99 -5.36
N LEU A 382 -9.49 10.58 -4.60
CA LEU A 382 -9.36 9.22 -4.08
C LEU A 382 -10.56 8.83 -3.22
N LYS A 383 -10.95 9.67 -2.26
CA LYS A 383 -12.10 9.42 -1.37
C LYS A 383 -13.42 9.36 -2.14
N ALA A 384 -13.57 10.16 -3.20
CA ALA A 384 -14.76 10.15 -4.04
C ALA A 384 -14.84 8.88 -4.92
N ARG A 385 -13.71 8.45 -5.51
CA ARG A 385 -13.65 7.25 -6.36
C ARG A 385 -13.69 5.95 -5.55
N LEU A 386 -13.10 5.95 -4.36
CA LEU A 386 -12.90 4.78 -3.50
C LEU A 386 -13.48 5.07 -2.10
N PRO A 387 -14.81 5.16 -1.93
CA PRO A 387 -15.43 5.55 -0.67
C PRO A 387 -15.16 4.57 0.49
N ASP A 388 -14.93 3.29 0.18
CA ASP A 388 -14.61 2.26 1.18
C ASP A 388 -13.14 2.28 1.63
N ALA A 389 -12.27 2.96 0.88
CA ALA A 389 -10.87 3.10 1.26
C ALA A 389 -10.73 4.13 2.37
N GLN A 390 -9.85 3.83 3.34
CA GLN A 390 -9.42 4.83 4.30
C GLN A 390 -8.34 5.72 3.67
N VAL A 391 -8.66 6.98 3.40
CA VAL A 391 -7.71 7.96 2.87
C VAL A 391 -7.22 8.87 3.98
N VAL A 392 -5.91 8.92 4.18
CA VAL A 392 -5.26 9.80 5.16
C VAL A 392 -4.17 10.66 4.53
N ALA A 393 -3.84 11.77 5.17
CA ALA A 393 -2.81 12.70 4.73
C ALA A 393 -1.57 12.67 5.63
N PHE A 394 -0.40 12.81 5.01
CA PHE A 394 0.90 12.90 5.66
C PHE A 394 1.67 14.15 5.19
N PRO A 395 1.31 15.36 5.67
CA PRO A 395 2.11 16.56 5.44
C PRO A 395 3.40 16.47 6.27
N VAL A 396 4.55 16.58 5.61
CA VAL A 396 5.87 16.64 6.26
C VAL A 396 6.14 18.05 6.80
N VAL A 397 5.49 19.07 6.24
CA VAL A 397 5.64 20.47 6.65
C VAL A 397 4.26 21.07 6.87
N GLY A 398 4.10 21.81 7.97
CA GLY A 398 2.87 22.53 8.27
C GLY A 398 1.80 21.68 8.99
N MET A 399 0.63 22.29 9.15
CA MET A 399 -0.50 21.70 9.89
C MET A 399 -1.39 20.79 9.02
N GLY A 400 -1.13 20.71 7.71
CA GLY A 400 -2.01 20.04 6.74
C GLY A 400 -3.39 20.71 6.62
N SER A 401 -3.46 22.04 6.72
CA SER A 401 -4.72 22.79 6.68
C SER A 401 -5.53 22.52 5.42
N SER A 402 -4.87 22.41 4.25
CA SER A 402 -5.52 22.08 2.97
C SER A 402 -6.21 20.72 3.02
N TYR A 403 -5.58 19.70 3.62
CA TYR A 403 -6.17 18.38 3.80
C TYR A 403 -7.37 18.39 4.75
N ARG A 404 -7.24 19.10 5.88
CA ARG A 404 -8.34 19.24 6.86
C ARG A 404 -9.55 19.96 6.25
N ALA A 405 -9.32 21.03 5.49
CA ALA A 405 -10.37 21.73 4.75
C ALA A 405 -11.06 20.83 3.73
N ALA A 406 -10.34 19.86 3.14
CA ALA A 406 -10.89 18.84 2.27
C ALA A 406 -11.56 17.65 3.01
N GLY A 407 -11.67 17.69 4.34
CA GLY A 407 -12.26 16.61 5.14
C GLY A 407 -11.40 15.33 5.18
N ILE A 408 -10.09 15.48 5.06
CA ILE A 408 -9.11 14.39 5.11
C ILE A 408 -8.35 14.43 6.43
N SER A 409 -8.30 13.28 7.12
CA SER A 409 -7.59 13.12 8.39
C SER A 409 -6.07 13.23 8.19
N VAL A 410 -5.40 13.99 9.06
CA VAL A 410 -3.94 14.19 9.05
C VAL A 410 -3.30 13.34 10.15
N VAL A 411 -2.32 12.50 9.80
CA VAL A 411 -1.72 11.53 10.74
C VAL A 411 -0.54 12.04 11.57
N PRO A 412 0.49 12.72 11.02
CA PRO A 412 1.66 13.08 11.80
C PRO A 412 1.35 14.21 12.81
N PRO A 413 2.09 14.29 13.94
CA PRO A 413 2.04 15.47 14.78
C PRO A 413 2.45 16.69 13.95
N PRO A 414 1.70 17.81 14.02
CA PRO A 414 2.00 18.97 13.21
C PRO A 414 3.40 19.53 13.52
N ALA A 415 4.16 19.87 12.48
CA ALA A 415 5.46 20.52 12.63
C ALA A 415 5.49 21.79 11.77
N VAL A 416 5.60 22.95 12.43
CA VAL A 416 5.79 24.23 11.75
C VAL A 416 7.29 24.52 11.75
N THR A 417 7.94 24.45 10.59
CA THR A 417 9.34 24.88 10.46
C THR A 417 9.40 26.38 10.12
N PRO A 418 10.29 27.17 10.75
CA PRO A 418 10.45 28.61 10.45
C PRO A 418 10.70 28.92 8.97
N SER A 419 11.38 28.02 8.26
CA SER A 419 11.69 28.14 6.83
C SER A 419 10.51 27.88 5.88
N GLY A 420 9.39 27.32 6.37
CA GLY A 420 8.19 27.01 5.59
C GLY A 420 8.39 25.96 4.50
N GLY A 421 9.40 25.10 4.65
CA GLY A 421 9.73 23.99 3.75
C GLY A 421 11.04 23.31 4.16
N VAL A 422 11.27 22.05 3.75
CA VAL A 422 12.55 21.39 4.04
C VAL A 422 13.60 21.88 3.05
N VAL A 423 14.45 22.79 3.52
CA VAL A 423 15.63 23.36 2.85
C VAL A 423 15.31 24.38 1.74
N LYS A 424 15.36 25.68 2.09
CA LYS A 424 15.60 26.75 1.12
C LYS A 424 16.99 27.38 1.32
N TYR A 425 17.84 27.18 0.32
CA TYR A 425 18.99 27.97 -0.17
C TYR A 425 19.98 28.69 0.78
N ARG A 426 19.92 28.57 2.12
CA ARG A 426 20.94 29.15 3.02
C ARG A 426 21.26 28.23 4.20
N PHE A 427 22.55 28.00 4.44
CA PHE A 427 23.05 27.24 5.60
C PHE A 427 22.58 27.83 6.94
N ARG A 428 22.34 29.15 7.01
CA ARG A 428 21.78 29.83 8.20
C ARG A 428 20.33 29.43 8.52
N ASP A 429 19.50 29.19 7.51
CA ASP A 429 18.10 28.78 7.71
C ASP A 429 18.03 27.33 8.21
N LEU A 430 18.94 26.47 7.72
CA LEU A 430 19.12 25.12 8.23
C LEU A 430 19.56 25.09 9.70
N ILE A 431 20.47 26.00 10.12
CA ILE A 431 20.86 26.13 11.53
C ILE A 431 19.68 26.59 12.39
N GLY A 432 18.86 27.52 11.88
CA GLY A 432 17.62 27.96 12.53
C GLY A 432 16.63 26.81 12.74
N ASP A 433 16.40 26.00 11.71
CA ASP A 433 15.53 24.83 11.77
C ASP A 433 16.08 23.75 12.72
N ILE A 434 17.39 23.51 12.74
CA ILE A 434 18.05 22.58 13.67
C ILE A 434 17.86 23.04 15.13
N ARG A 435 18.04 24.32 15.42
CA ARG A 435 17.80 24.89 16.76
C ARG A 435 16.33 24.84 17.17
N ALA A 436 15.42 24.89 16.21
CA ALA A 436 13.97 24.71 16.41
C ALA A 436 13.53 23.23 16.54
N GLY A 437 14.46 22.27 16.59
CA GLY A 437 14.14 20.87 16.86
C GLY A 437 13.90 19.99 15.63
N LEU A 438 14.36 20.38 14.43
CA LEU A 438 14.18 19.64 13.17
C LEU A 438 14.48 18.13 13.28
N PHE A 439 15.56 17.73 13.96
CA PHE A 439 15.89 16.31 14.15
C PHE A 439 14.87 15.55 15.01
N GLY A 440 14.30 16.20 16.03
CA GLY A 440 13.23 15.65 16.84
C GLY A 440 11.96 15.43 16.01
N HIS A 441 11.60 16.40 15.17
CA HIS A 441 10.45 16.31 14.27
C HIS A 441 10.63 15.20 13.22
N ILE A 442 11.78 15.12 12.56
CA ILE A 442 12.07 14.05 11.59
C ILE A 442 11.99 12.68 12.28
N ARG A 443 12.53 12.52 13.49
CA ARG A 443 12.40 11.26 14.25
C ARG A 443 10.95 10.92 14.57
N ALA A 444 10.14 11.90 14.97
CA ALA A 444 8.71 11.71 15.24
C ALA A 444 7.94 11.31 13.97
N GLN A 445 8.24 11.95 12.83
CA GLN A 445 7.64 11.63 11.53
C GLN A 445 8.02 10.22 11.05
N ILE A 446 9.30 9.85 11.15
CA ILE A 446 9.77 8.48 10.83
C ILE A 446 9.12 7.47 11.78
N SER A 447 8.94 7.80 13.06
CA SER A 447 8.23 6.95 14.03
C SER A 447 6.76 6.75 13.62
N CYS A 448 6.09 7.81 13.16
CA CYS A 448 4.73 7.74 12.63
C CYS A 448 4.66 6.83 11.40
N TRP A 449 5.56 7.01 10.43
CA TRP A 449 5.67 6.08 9.30
C TRP A 449 5.88 4.64 9.74
N ARG A 450 6.74 4.40 10.73
CA ARG A 450 6.96 3.05 11.27
C ARG A 450 5.70 2.42 11.85
N LYS A 451 4.82 3.20 12.49
CA LYS A 451 3.53 2.71 13.03
C LYS A 451 2.53 2.35 11.92
N LEU A 452 2.55 3.10 10.83
CA LEU A 452 1.69 2.87 9.66
C LEU A 452 2.23 1.77 8.71
N ARG A 453 3.46 1.30 8.96
CA ARG A 453 4.12 0.32 8.12
C ARG A 453 3.32 -0.99 8.08
N TYR A 454 3.21 -1.57 6.88
CA TYR A 454 2.44 -2.79 6.56
C TYR A 454 0.92 -2.63 6.49
N ALA A 455 0.33 -1.62 7.14
CA ALA A 455 -1.09 -1.30 7.00
C ALA A 455 -1.38 -0.55 5.69
N LEU A 456 -0.57 0.47 5.39
CA LEU A 456 -0.74 1.29 4.20
C LEU A 456 -0.48 0.51 2.90
N ARG A 457 -1.16 0.90 1.82
CA ARG A 457 -0.84 0.52 0.43
C ARG A 457 0.31 1.38 -0.12
N THR A 458 0.55 1.36 -1.44
CA THR A 458 1.53 2.27 -2.07
C THR A 458 1.22 3.74 -1.72
N PRO A 459 2.19 4.49 -1.17
CA PRO A 459 1.99 5.90 -0.85
C PRO A 459 1.95 6.77 -2.12
N VAL A 460 1.09 7.78 -2.12
CA VAL A 460 1.12 8.88 -3.10
C VAL A 460 1.95 10.02 -2.52
N CYS A 461 2.98 10.46 -3.23
CA CYS A 461 3.91 11.50 -2.78
C CYS A 461 3.83 12.69 -3.73
N VAL A 462 3.49 13.87 -3.21
CA VAL A 462 3.42 15.13 -3.95
C VAL A 462 4.56 16.04 -3.51
N GLY A 463 5.46 16.40 -4.44
CA GLY A 463 6.58 17.29 -4.12
C GLY A 463 7.85 16.99 -4.89
N ASP A 464 8.95 16.82 -4.13
CA ASP A 464 10.30 16.67 -4.65
C ASP A 464 10.99 15.36 -4.22
N SER A 465 12.28 15.23 -4.56
CA SER A 465 13.14 14.12 -4.16
C SER A 465 13.19 13.89 -2.65
N TYR A 466 13.05 14.93 -1.83
CA TYR A 466 13.04 14.79 -0.37
C TYR A 466 11.77 14.06 0.10
N MET A 467 10.60 14.44 -0.42
CA MET A 467 9.34 13.74 -0.12
C MET A 467 9.42 12.27 -0.53
N LEU A 468 9.93 11.99 -1.74
CA LEU A 468 10.16 10.64 -2.23
C LEU A 468 11.04 9.82 -1.28
N LEU A 469 12.21 10.35 -0.91
CA LEU A 469 13.15 9.67 0.00
C LEU A 469 12.58 9.49 1.41
N HIS A 470 11.84 10.47 1.90
CA HIS A 470 11.21 10.42 3.23
C HIS A 470 10.18 9.29 3.30
N ALA A 471 9.33 9.16 2.28
CA ALA A 471 8.38 8.05 2.18
C ALA A 471 9.09 6.69 1.99
N LEU A 472 10.10 6.62 1.12
CA LEU A 472 10.87 5.39 0.88
C LEU A 472 11.56 4.88 2.14
N TRP A 473 12.21 5.77 2.89
CA TRP A 473 12.91 5.41 4.13
C TRP A 473 11.93 5.08 5.27
N GLY A 474 10.77 5.76 5.30
CA GLY A 474 9.72 5.52 6.28
C GLY A 474 8.95 4.22 6.06
N GLN A 475 8.54 3.92 4.82
CA GLN A 475 7.64 2.82 4.46
C GLN A 475 8.33 1.65 3.76
N GLY A 476 9.42 1.89 3.06
CA GLY A 476 10.09 0.89 2.23
C GLY A 476 9.36 0.55 0.92
N ARG A 477 8.29 1.28 0.59
CA ARG A 477 7.45 1.07 -0.59
C ARG A 477 7.75 2.13 -1.64
N SER A 478 7.87 1.71 -2.91
CA SER A 478 8.00 2.62 -4.04
C SER A 478 6.70 3.39 -4.26
N PRO A 479 6.71 4.74 -4.18
CA PRO A 479 5.49 5.54 -4.27
C PRO A 479 5.01 5.77 -5.71
N LEU A 480 3.76 6.23 -5.80
CA LEU A 480 3.27 7.06 -6.90
C LEU A 480 3.75 8.49 -6.64
N PHE A 481 4.42 9.11 -7.61
CA PHE A 481 5.11 10.38 -7.38
C PHE A 481 4.57 11.48 -8.28
N VAL A 482 4.08 12.57 -7.70
CA VAL A 482 3.69 13.80 -8.40
C VAL A 482 4.84 14.79 -8.26
N ALA A 483 5.64 14.91 -9.33
CA ALA A 483 6.84 15.72 -9.38
C ALA A 483 6.47 17.19 -9.69
N THR A 484 6.38 18.01 -8.64
CA THR A 484 5.93 19.42 -8.76
C THR A 484 7.09 20.42 -8.75
N ALA A 485 8.23 20.04 -8.13
CA ALA A 485 9.27 20.99 -7.75
C ALA A 485 10.24 21.40 -8.87
N LYS A 486 10.55 20.51 -9.82
CA LYS A 486 11.52 20.75 -10.90
C LYS A 486 10.88 20.63 -12.28
N THR A 487 11.40 21.42 -13.21
CA THR A 487 11.03 21.40 -14.63
C THR A 487 12.22 21.82 -15.49
N VAL A 488 12.29 21.24 -16.68
CA VAL A 488 13.29 21.57 -17.72
C VAL A 488 13.30 23.07 -18.03
N HIS A 489 12.19 23.78 -17.85
CA HIS A 489 12.11 25.23 -18.07
C HIS A 489 12.92 26.07 -17.07
N ILE A 490 13.27 25.53 -15.89
CA ILE A 490 14.14 26.20 -14.90
C ILE A 490 15.51 25.52 -14.87
N SER A 491 15.49 24.22 -14.59
CA SER A 491 16.67 23.36 -14.46
C SER A 491 16.21 21.92 -14.54
N GLY A 492 16.79 21.15 -15.47
CA GLY A 492 16.54 19.71 -15.57
C GLY A 492 16.96 18.93 -14.32
N HIS A 493 16.60 17.66 -14.31
CA HIS A 493 16.92 16.74 -13.22
C HIS A 493 18.39 16.30 -13.26
N MET A 494 19.02 16.20 -12.09
CA MET A 494 20.39 15.67 -11.98
C MET A 494 20.42 14.17 -12.32
N LYS A 495 21.57 13.65 -12.77
CA LYS A 495 21.75 12.22 -13.08
C LYS A 495 21.34 11.32 -11.91
N ILE A 496 21.66 11.73 -10.68
CA ILE A 496 21.30 10.97 -9.48
C ILE A 496 19.80 10.99 -9.17
N GLU A 497 19.11 12.10 -9.48
CA GLU A 497 17.65 12.20 -9.34
C GLU A 497 16.96 11.32 -10.38
N ARG A 498 17.40 11.39 -11.65
CA ARG A 498 16.89 10.53 -12.73
C ARG A 498 17.08 9.05 -12.39
N TRP A 499 18.25 8.68 -11.86
CA TRP A 499 18.52 7.32 -11.37
C TRP A 499 17.60 6.94 -10.21
N LEU A 500 17.44 7.82 -9.22
CA LEU A 500 16.59 7.58 -8.05
C LEU A 500 15.13 7.39 -8.46
N TYR A 501 14.62 8.26 -9.32
CA TYR A 501 13.24 8.23 -9.81
C TYR A 501 12.97 6.91 -10.54
N ARG A 502 13.77 6.61 -11.56
CA ARG A 502 13.71 5.32 -12.27
C ARG A 502 13.84 4.13 -11.33
N ARG A 503 14.68 4.23 -10.30
CA ARG A 503 14.95 3.13 -9.37
C ARG A 503 13.91 3.00 -8.26
N ASN A 504 13.17 4.02 -7.87
CA ASN A 504 12.44 3.98 -6.61
C ASN A 504 10.98 4.45 -6.70
N THR A 505 10.50 4.94 -7.83
CA THR A 505 9.07 5.21 -8.05
C THR A 505 8.41 4.08 -8.84
N ARG A 506 7.08 4.03 -8.77
CA ARG A 506 6.25 3.16 -9.62
C ARG A 506 5.77 3.86 -10.86
N MET A 507 5.29 5.08 -10.68
CA MET A 507 4.79 5.96 -11.72
C MET A 507 5.07 7.40 -11.30
N ILE A 508 5.40 8.25 -12.26
CA ILE A 508 5.69 9.66 -12.05
C ILE A 508 4.73 10.50 -12.89
N TRP A 509 4.02 11.42 -12.25
CA TRP A 509 3.28 12.49 -12.93
C TRP A 509 4.12 13.75 -12.90
N THR A 510 4.48 14.26 -14.08
CA THR A 510 5.23 15.51 -14.20
C THR A 510 4.31 16.70 -14.35
N ARG A 511 4.82 17.90 -14.07
CA ARG A 511 4.05 19.14 -14.24
C ARG A 511 3.86 19.59 -15.68
N ASP A 512 4.73 19.13 -16.59
CA ASP A 512 4.75 19.51 -18.00
C ASP A 512 5.29 18.35 -18.86
N ASP A 513 4.97 18.38 -20.16
CA ASP A 513 5.37 17.33 -21.10
C ASP A 513 6.88 17.32 -21.38
N ALA A 514 7.54 18.48 -21.40
CA ALA A 514 8.99 18.55 -21.62
C ALA A 514 9.77 17.79 -20.54
N THR A 515 9.33 17.92 -19.28
CA THR A 515 9.88 17.19 -18.15
C THR A 515 9.53 15.70 -18.20
N ARG A 516 8.35 15.33 -18.73
CA ARG A 516 8.02 13.92 -19.00
C ARG A 516 9.02 13.32 -19.98
N GLN A 517 9.32 14.02 -21.08
CA GLN A 517 10.28 13.55 -22.10
C GLN A 517 11.68 13.33 -21.50
N GLU A 518 12.20 14.30 -20.74
CA GLU A 518 13.50 14.19 -20.05
C GLU A 518 13.59 12.93 -19.15
N LEU A 519 12.54 12.66 -18.37
CA LEU A 519 12.53 11.53 -17.45
C LEU A 519 12.25 10.20 -18.17
N ALA A 520 11.47 10.21 -19.25
CA ALA A 520 11.14 9.03 -20.05
C ALA A 520 12.36 8.48 -20.80
N GLU A 521 13.26 9.34 -21.30
CA GLU A 521 14.53 8.93 -21.92
C GLU A 521 15.41 8.07 -21.01
N ASN A 522 15.23 8.20 -19.68
CA ASN A 522 15.96 7.40 -18.72
C ASN A 522 15.29 6.05 -18.45
N GLY A 523 14.16 5.71 -19.07
CA GLY A 523 13.44 4.44 -18.92
C GLY A 523 12.59 4.35 -17.65
N GLY A 524 12.17 5.49 -17.08
CA GLY A 524 11.18 5.52 -16.00
C GLY A 524 9.75 5.43 -16.53
N SER A 525 8.82 4.93 -15.71
CA SER A 525 7.38 5.04 -15.97
C SER A 525 6.92 6.45 -15.61
N VAL A 526 6.70 7.29 -16.63
CA VAL A 526 6.42 8.73 -16.49
C VAL A 526 5.25 9.12 -17.37
N ARG A 527 4.34 9.95 -16.84
CA ARG A 527 3.15 10.43 -17.53
C ARG A 527 3.00 11.94 -17.34
N PHE A 528 2.39 12.58 -18.33
CA PHE A 528 1.86 13.93 -18.25
C PHE A 528 0.39 13.84 -18.63
N ALA A 529 -0.49 14.30 -17.75
CA ALA A 529 -1.94 14.21 -17.91
C ALA A 529 -2.63 15.53 -17.51
N GLY A 530 -1.94 16.64 -17.76
CA GLY A 530 -2.28 17.94 -17.18
C GLY A 530 -1.30 18.35 -16.09
N ASN A 531 -1.33 19.63 -15.73
CA ASN A 531 -0.45 20.21 -14.75
C ASN A 531 -1.09 20.14 -13.35
N PRO A 532 -0.40 19.58 -12.35
CA PRO A 532 -0.88 19.47 -10.98
C PRO A 532 -1.41 20.78 -10.37
N ILE A 533 -0.85 21.92 -10.77
CA ILE A 533 -1.29 23.23 -10.27
C ILE A 533 -2.65 23.60 -10.86
N MET A 534 -2.94 23.19 -12.10
CA MET A 534 -4.21 23.48 -12.76
C MET A 534 -5.36 22.63 -12.21
N ASP A 535 -5.08 21.50 -11.56
CA ASP A 535 -6.10 20.75 -10.80
C ASP A 535 -6.68 21.57 -9.63
N LEU A 536 -5.95 22.56 -9.11
CA LEU A 536 -6.46 23.51 -8.11
C LEU A 536 -7.48 24.49 -8.68
N ALA A 537 -7.49 24.66 -10.00
CA ALA A 537 -8.41 25.55 -10.70
C ALA A 537 -9.70 24.83 -11.17
N GLU A 538 -9.76 23.51 -11.01
CA GLU A 538 -10.85 22.68 -11.51
C GLU A 538 -12.11 22.79 -10.65
N GLN A 539 -13.22 23.13 -11.33
CA GLN A 539 -14.62 23.12 -10.85
C GLN A 539 -14.88 23.69 -9.45
N VAL A 540 -15.03 25.01 -9.41
CA VAL A 540 -15.83 25.67 -8.38
C VAL A 540 -17.26 25.89 -8.90
N PRO A 541 -18.32 25.60 -8.09
CA PRO A 541 -19.68 26.03 -8.37
C PRO A 541 -19.77 27.51 -8.79
N SER A 542 -20.76 27.81 -9.62
CA SER A 542 -21.10 29.15 -10.07
C SER A 542 -21.30 30.08 -8.86
N MET A 543 -20.54 31.17 -8.82
CA MET A 543 -20.69 32.25 -7.84
C MET A 543 -21.23 33.50 -8.55
N PRO A 544 -21.97 34.38 -7.85
CA PRO A 544 -22.31 35.71 -8.37
C PRO A 544 -21.04 36.45 -8.84
N SER A 545 -21.16 37.26 -9.89
CA SER A 545 -20.03 38.03 -10.40
C SER A 545 -19.43 38.89 -9.29
N LEU A 546 -18.16 38.62 -8.93
CA LEU A 546 -17.39 39.49 -8.05
C LEU A 546 -17.09 40.83 -8.73
N TRP A 547 -17.16 40.88 -10.05
CA TRP A 547 -16.80 42.03 -10.87
C TRP A 547 -17.98 42.98 -11.09
N GLU A 548 -17.67 44.26 -11.04
CA GLU A 548 -18.54 45.38 -11.40
C GLU A 548 -18.11 45.98 -12.75
N ASN A 549 -18.80 47.03 -13.20
CA ASN A 549 -18.47 47.74 -14.44
C ASN A 549 -17.10 48.42 -14.33
N GLY A 550 -16.26 48.21 -15.35
CA GLY A 550 -14.91 48.79 -15.43
C GLY A 550 -13.86 47.75 -15.80
N ARG A 551 -12.59 48.16 -15.76
CA ARG A 551 -11.43 47.29 -15.98
C ARG A 551 -11.23 46.36 -14.80
N ARG A 552 -11.24 45.05 -15.05
CA ARG A 552 -11.29 44.00 -14.02
C ARG A 552 -9.89 43.58 -13.59
N ILE A 553 -9.42 44.09 -12.45
CA ILE A 553 -8.06 43.87 -11.95
C ILE A 553 -8.07 42.97 -10.72
N LEU A 554 -7.38 41.83 -10.81
CA LEU A 554 -7.21 40.91 -9.69
C LEU A 554 -5.95 41.28 -8.90
N VAL A 555 -6.00 41.15 -7.58
CA VAL A 555 -4.91 41.55 -6.68
C VAL A 555 -4.57 40.39 -5.75
N LEU A 556 -3.30 39.95 -5.77
CA LEU A 556 -2.80 38.84 -4.95
C LEU A 556 -1.57 39.26 -4.14
N PRO A 557 -1.73 39.73 -2.88
CA PRO A 557 -0.62 40.26 -2.07
C PRO A 557 0.35 39.17 -1.58
N GLY A 558 -0.07 37.91 -1.58
CA GLY A 558 0.72 36.78 -1.12
C GLY A 558 0.01 35.95 -0.04
N SER A 559 0.56 34.78 0.28
CA SER A 559 0.03 33.84 1.28
C SER A 559 0.86 33.74 2.56
N ARG A 560 1.76 34.69 2.79
CA ARG A 560 2.69 34.72 3.94
C ARG A 560 2.67 36.08 4.59
N ASP A 561 3.23 36.22 5.80
CA ASP A 561 3.31 37.50 6.54
C ASP A 561 3.89 38.68 5.75
N ARG A 562 4.67 38.40 4.70
CA ARG A 562 5.13 39.44 3.77
C ARG A 562 3.97 40.17 3.06
N ALA A 563 2.84 39.51 2.83
CA ALA A 563 1.65 40.06 2.17
C ALA A 563 1.15 41.33 2.85
N TYR A 564 1.22 41.44 4.19
CA TYR A 564 0.86 42.66 4.90
C TYR A 564 1.74 43.85 4.50
N ARG A 565 3.02 43.63 4.22
CA ARG A 565 3.96 44.69 3.82
C ARG A 565 3.88 45.04 2.35
N ASP A 566 3.49 44.07 1.51
CA ASP A 566 3.41 44.27 0.07
C ASP A 566 2.02 44.77 -0.37
N LEU A 567 0.98 44.67 0.46
CA LEU A 567 -0.37 45.15 0.12
C LEU A 567 -0.44 46.66 -0.18
N PRO A 568 0.17 47.57 0.62
CA PRO A 568 0.12 49.01 0.33
C PRO A 568 0.61 49.35 -1.09
N LEU A 569 1.71 48.73 -1.52
CA LEU A 569 2.27 48.90 -2.86
C LEU A 569 1.25 48.56 -3.97
N LEU A 570 0.48 47.48 -3.79
CA LEU A 570 -0.53 47.06 -4.76
C LEU A 570 -1.75 47.98 -4.75
N LEU A 571 -2.18 48.44 -3.57
CA LEU A 571 -3.28 49.39 -3.42
C LEU A 571 -2.94 50.76 -4.02
N ASP A 572 -1.72 51.25 -3.81
CA ASP A 572 -1.23 52.50 -4.40
C ASP A 572 -1.18 52.42 -5.94
N ALA A 573 -0.75 51.28 -6.49
CA ALA A 573 -0.76 51.05 -7.93
C ALA A 573 -2.19 51.06 -8.50
N LEU A 574 -3.16 50.44 -7.81
CA LEU A 574 -4.56 50.46 -8.22
C LEU A 574 -5.15 51.87 -8.19
N GLU A 575 -4.81 52.69 -7.18
CA GLU A 575 -5.26 54.08 -7.11
C GLU A 575 -4.77 54.87 -8.33
N LEU A 576 -3.53 54.66 -8.77
CA LEU A 576 -2.99 55.29 -9.98
C LEU A 576 -3.71 54.84 -11.26
N VAL A 577 -4.07 53.56 -11.37
CA VAL A 577 -4.85 53.04 -12.52
C VAL A 577 -6.27 53.64 -12.50
N ALA A 578 -6.92 53.70 -11.34
CA ALA A 578 -8.27 54.20 -11.17
C ALA A 578 -8.43 55.70 -11.51
N ARG A 579 -7.33 56.48 -11.47
CA ARG A 579 -7.32 57.88 -11.92
C ARG A 579 -7.44 58.03 -13.44
N LYS A 580 -7.13 56.98 -14.21
CA LYS A 580 -7.13 57.00 -15.68
C LYS A 580 -8.24 56.16 -16.32
N ALA A 581 -8.76 55.15 -15.62
CA ALA A 581 -9.83 54.30 -16.11
C ALA A 581 -10.74 53.84 -14.96
N PRO A 582 -12.04 53.58 -15.21
CA PRO A 582 -12.90 52.94 -14.20
C PRO A 582 -12.37 51.53 -13.90
N VAL A 583 -12.17 51.22 -12.62
CA VAL A 583 -11.60 49.95 -12.15
C VAL A 583 -12.61 49.19 -11.31
N SER A 584 -12.80 47.91 -11.62
CA SER A 584 -13.38 46.92 -10.71
C SER A 584 -12.24 46.07 -10.18
N ALA A 585 -11.93 46.15 -8.89
CA ALA A 585 -10.80 45.43 -8.30
C ALA A 585 -11.24 44.37 -7.27
N VAL A 586 -10.60 43.20 -7.31
CA VAL A 586 -10.81 42.11 -6.34
C VAL A 586 -9.48 41.71 -5.72
N LEU A 587 -9.41 41.77 -4.39
CA LEU A 587 -8.31 41.35 -3.55
C LEU A 587 -8.59 39.96 -2.97
N VAL A 588 -7.76 38.96 -3.30
CA VAL A 588 -7.91 37.61 -2.71
C VAL A 588 -7.03 37.46 -1.48
N VAL A 589 -7.65 37.09 -0.37
CA VAL A 589 -6.98 36.83 0.91
C VAL A 589 -6.76 35.33 1.07
N ALA A 590 -5.50 34.91 1.15
CA ALA A 590 -5.18 33.50 1.40
C ALA A 590 -5.61 33.08 2.83
N SER A 591 -6.01 31.83 3.01
CA SER A 591 -6.47 31.29 4.31
C SER A 591 -5.43 31.34 5.44
N THR A 592 -4.16 31.53 5.10
CA THR A 592 -3.04 31.73 6.06
C THR A 592 -2.90 33.17 6.53
N ILE A 593 -3.64 34.12 5.95
CA ILE A 593 -3.56 35.54 6.21
C ILE A 593 -4.76 35.98 7.05
N SER A 594 -4.49 36.76 8.10
CA SER A 594 -5.52 37.37 8.92
C SER A 594 -6.08 38.61 8.22
N THR A 595 -7.37 38.60 7.91
CA THR A 595 -8.08 39.74 7.32
C THR A 595 -7.95 41.01 8.19
N GLN A 596 -8.01 40.87 9.51
CA GLN A 596 -7.84 42.01 10.43
C GLN A 596 -6.46 42.66 10.32
N ARG A 597 -5.38 41.85 10.29
CA ARG A 597 -4.02 42.37 10.08
C ARG A 597 -3.86 42.98 8.70
N LEU A 598 -4.54 42.43 7.71
CA LEU A 598 -4.54 42.91 6.33
C LEU A 598 -5.21 44.29 6.22
N VAL A 599 -6.37 44.47 6.86
CA VAL A 599 -7.06 45.77 6.94
C VAL A 599 -6.20 46.82 7.62
N ARG A 600 -5.53 46.48 8.72
CA ARG A 600 -4.58 47.39 9.39
C ARG A 600 -3.41 47.79 8.50
N ALA A 601 -2.97 46.90 7.62
CA ALA A 601 -1.90 47.19 6.67
C ALA A 601 -2.35 48.11 5.52
N ALA A 602 -3.64 48.12 5.19
CA ALA A 602 -4.23 49.04 4.20
C ALA A 602 -4.48 50.44 4.81
N SER A 603 -3.43 51.07 5.35
CA SER A 603 -3.54 52.39 5.98
C SER A 603 -4.13 53.43 5.03
N GLY A 604 -5.16 54.16 5.48
CA GLY A 604 -5.86 55.17 4.67
C GLY A 604 -6.98 54.62 3.80
N TRP A 605 -7.30 53.33 3.89
CA TRP A 605 -8.48 52.71 3.30
C TRP A 605 -9.55 52.47 4.35
N HIS A 606 -10.81 52.75 4.02
CA HIS A 606 -11.95 52.43 4.87
C HIS A 606 -12.43 51.01 4.57
N PHE A 607 -12.48 50.16 5.60
CA PHE A 607 -12.97 48.79 5.45
C PHE A 607 -14.47 48.74 5.76
N ASP A 608 -15.24 48.26 4.79
CA ASP A 608 -16.69 48.16 4.84
C ASP A 608 -17.11 46.69 4.77
N GLU A 609 -17.70 46.20 5.86
CA GLU A 609 -18.22 44.83 6.00
C GLU A 609 -19.73 44.74 5.71
N THR A 610 -20.42 45.85 5.43
CA THR A 610 -21.89 45.89 5.35
C THR A 610 -22.47 45.33 4.04
N GLY A 611 -21.64 45.18 3.01
CA GLY A 611 -22.01 44.60 1.72
C GLY A 611 -22.01 43.07 1.70
N SER A 612 -22.53 42.48 0.61
CA SER A 612 -22.50 41.02 0.40
C SER A 612 -21.09 40.42 0.32
N VAL A 613 -20.11 41.25 -0.05
CA VAL A 613 -18.68 40.94 0.00
C VAL A 613 -17.98 42.13 0.67
N PRO A 614 -17.13 41.93 1.70
CA PRO A 614 -16.40 43.01 2.34
C PRO A 614 -15.53 43.79 1.33
N SER A 615 -15.30 45.07 1.57
CA SER A 615 -14.55 45.92 0.63
C SER A 615 -13.64 46.94 1.33
N LEU A 616 -12.56 47.32 0.65
CA LEU A 616 -11.71 48.46 1.00
C LEU A 616 -12.07 49.62 0.08
N ARG A 617 -12.36 50.79 0.65
CA ARG A 617 -12.76 51.99 -0.10
C ARG A 617 -11.80 53.15 0.16
N LYS A 618 -11.39 53.85 -0.89
CA LYS A 618 -10.58 55.08 -0.83
C LYS A 618 -10.74 55.89 -2.11
N ASN A 619 -10.96 57.20 -2.01
CA ASN A 619 -11.00 58.12 -3.16
C ASN A 619 -11.95 57.66 -4.30
N GLY A 620 -13.11 57.09 -3.96
CA GLY A 620 -14.08 56.56 -4.92
C GLY A 620 -13.76 55.18 -5.51
N LEU A 621 -12.56 54.63 -5.26
CA LEU A 621 -12.18 53.28 -5.64
C LEU A 621 -12.66 52.27 -4.58
N THR A 622 -13.31 51.20 -5.03
CA THR A 622 -13.74 50.08 -4.19
C THR A 622 -12.99 48.82 -4.60
N VAL A 623 -12.34 48.16 -3.62
CA VAL A 623 -11.62 46.90 -3.80
C VAL A 623 -12.33 45.83 -2.97
N LYS A 624 -12.97 44.86 -3.61
CA LYS A 624 -13.64 43.76 -2.90
C LYS A 624 -12.61 42.82 -2.28
N VAL A 625 -12.81 42.45 -1.02
CA VAL A 625 -11.95 41.56 -0.26
C VAL A 625 -12.58 40.17 -0.23
N PHE A 626 -12.00 39.25 -1.00
CA PHE A 626 -12.51 37.91 -1.22
C PHE A 626 -11.65 36.86 -0.50
N SER A 627 -12.27 36.02 0.31
CA SER A 627 -11.59 34.99 1.13
C SER A 627 -11.81 33.56 0.62
N GLY A 628 -12.03 33.37 -0.69
CA GLY A 628 -12.23 32.07 -1.32
C GLY A 628 -11.11 31.63 -2.26
N GLU A 629 -11.39 30.64 -3.11
CA GLU A 629 -10.41 30.08 -4.05
C GLU A 629 -10.02 31.09 -5.12
N VAL A 630 -8.71 31.20 -5.39
CA VAL A 630 -8.15 32.16 -6.36
C VAL A 630 -8.76 31.96 -7.75
N SER A 631 -9.01 30.71 -8.16
CA SER A 631 -9.60 30.39 -9.47
C SER A 631 -10.99 30.98 -9.66
N GLN A 632 -11.75 31.20 -8.58
CA GLN A 632 -13.09 31.83 -8.63
C GLN A 632 -12.95 33.31 -8.94
N ALA A 633 -12.12 34.01 -8.17
CA ALA A 633 -11.87 35.42 -8.36
C ALA A 633 -11.19 35.71 -9.70
N ALA A 634 -10.34 34.81 -10.16
CA ALA A 634 -9.68 34.90 -11.46
C ALA A 634 -10.64 34.87 -12.65
N ARG A 635 -11.79 34.17 -12.56
CA ARG A 635 -12.78 34.15 -13.64
C ARG A 635 -13.31 35.57 -13.89
N GLY A 636 -13.05 36.09 -15.09
CA GLY A 636 -13.46 37.43 -15.49
C GLY A 636 -12.44 38.53 -15.24
N ALA A 637 -11.29 38.24 -14.61
CA ALA A 637 -10.19 39.20 -14.52
C ALA A 637 -9.59 39.47 -15.90
N GLU A 638 -9.26 40.73 -16.19
CA GLU A 638 -8.50 41.11 -17.39
C GLU A 638 -6.99 41.05 -17.13
N VAL A 639 -6.54 41.51 -15.95
CA VAL A 639 -5.12 41.55 -15.58
C VAL A 639 -4.95 41.22 -14.10
N LEU A 640 -3.86 40.54 -13.75
CA LEU A 640 -3.46 40.24 -12.38
C LEU A 640 -2.29 41.13 -11.93
N LEU A 641 -2.45 41.83 -10.82
CA LEU A 641 -1.37 42.38 -9.99
C LEU A 641 -0.99 41.36 -8.90
N GLY A 642 0.05 40.57 -9.15
CA GLY A 642 0.25 39.32 -8.42
C GLY A 642 1.62 39.15 -7.77
N LEU A 643 1.67 39.03 -6.44
CA LEU A 643 2.89 38.71 -5.69
C LEU A 643 2.91 37.26 -5.19
N ALA A 644 1.84 36.49 -5.42
CA ALA A 644 1.68 35.13 -4.93
C ALA A 644 2.20 34.06 -5.93
N GLY A 645 3.10 33.17 -5.48
CA GLY A 645 3.77 32.21 -6.38
C GLY A 645 2.86 31.24 -7.14
N THR A 646 2.15 30.36 -6.42
CA THR A 646 1.25 29.35 -7.02
C THR A 646 -0.01 30.00 -7.62
N ALA A 647 -0.53 31.03 -6.96
CA ALA A 647 -1.74 31.71 -7.41
C ALA A 647 -1.52 32.50 -8.71
N ASN A 648 -0.35 33.12 -8.91
CA ASN A 648 0.02 33.71 -10.21
C ASN A 648 0.05 32.66 -11.32
N GLN A 649 0.55 31.45 -11.02
CA GLN A 649 0.54 30.36 -11.99
C GLN A 649 -0.89 29.98 -12.37
N ILE A 650 -1.77 29.74 -11.40
CA ILE A 650 -3.19 29.46 -11.68
C ILE A 650 -3.80 30.52 -12.61
N CYS A 651 -3.59 31.81 -12.31
CA CYS A 651 -4.13 32.89 -13.12
C CYS A 651 -3.55 32.92 -14.55
N ALA A 652 -2.23 32.73 -14.70
CA ALA A 652 -1.60 32.63 -16.01
C ALA A 652 -2.14 31.44 -16.82
N GLY A 653 -2.37 30.29 -16.18
CA GLY A 653 -2.96 29.11 -16.82
C GLY A 653 -4.43 29.32 -17.21
N LEU A 654 -5.17 30.17 -16.49
CA LEU A 654 -6.51 30.64 -16.87
C LEU A 654 -6.48 31.69 -17.99
N GLY A 655 -5.29 32.09 -18.46
CA GLY A 655 -5.11 33.06 -19.54
C GLY A 655 -5.11 34.52 -19.06
N ILE A 656 -4.86 34.78 -17.78
CA ILE A 656 -4.82 36.15 -17.25
C ILE A 656 -3.36 36.65 -17.29
N PRO A 657 -3.07 37.74 -18.02
CA PRO A 657 -1.78 38.43 -17.96
C PRO A 657 -1.37 38.78 -16.53
N VAL A 658 -0.13 38.45 -16.17
CA VAL A 658 0.39 38.67 -14.81
C VAL A 658 1.38 39.83 -14.81
N VAL A 659 1.19 40.78 -13.90
CA VAL A 659 2.14 41.87 -13.62
C VAL A 659 2.63 41.72 -12.19
N SER A 660 3.96 41.65 -12.03
CA SER A 660 4.63 41.40 -10.75
C SER A 660 5.85 42.31 -10.59
N VAL A 661 6.36 42.42 -9.37
CA VAL A 661 7.63 43.11 -9.11
C VAL A 661 8.84 42.22 -9.43
N ASP A 662 9.92 42.85 -9.91
CA ASP A 662 11.19 42.19 -10.16
C ASP A 662 11.92 41.89 -8.85
N GLU A 663 11.84 40.64 -8.43
CA GLU A 663 12.54 40.12 -7.26
C GLU A 663 13.08 38.72 -7.56
N LYS A 664 14.10 38.29 -6.79
CA LYS A 664 14.79 37.01 -7.00
C LYS A 664 13.84 35.82 -7.18
N GLY A 665 12.79 35.72 -6.36
CA GLY A 665 11.80 34.63 -6.47
C GLY A 665 10.94 34.73 -7.74
N LYS A 666 10.60 35.94 -8.17
CA LYS A 666 9.80 36.21 -9.36
C LYS A 666 10.58 36.02 -10.65
N ARG A 667 11.88 36.30 -10.67
CA ARG A 667 12.77 35.94 -11.80
C ARG A 667 12.77 34.45 -12.11
N VAL A 668 12.64 33.59 -11.10
CA VAL A 668 12.51 32.13 -11.29
C VAL A 668 11.12 31.79 -11.84
N GLN A 669 10.07 32.39 -11.30
CA GLN A 669 8.69 32.19 -11.77
C GLN A 669 8.50 32.64 -13.23
N LYS A 670 9.13 33.76 -13.63
CA LYS A 670 9.14 34.28 -15.00
C LYS A 670 9.69 33.27 -16.01
N LYS A 671 10.60 32.36 -15.61
CA LYS A 671 11.05 31.27 -16.49
C LYS A 671 9.96 30.23 -16.75
N LEU A 672 9.06 30.01 -15.78
CA LEU A 672 7.90 29.12 -15.93
C LEU A 672 6.82 29.77 -16.80
N LEU A 673 6.50 31.03 -16.49
CA LEU A 673 5.40 31.76 -17.12
C LEU A 673 5.78 32.41 -18.45
N ALA A 674 7.08 32.53 -18.75
CA ALA A 674 7.61 33.11 -19.97
C ALA A 674 6.96 34.48 -20.27
N GLY A 675 6.41 34.67 -21.47
CA GLY A 675 5.76 35.92 -21.87
C GLY A 675 4.49 36.26 -21.10
N SER A 676 3.88 35.33 -20.34
CA SER A 676 2.61 35.60 -19.62
C SER A 676 2.77 36.42 -18.33
N GLU A 677 4.00 36.69 -17.87
CA GLU A 677 4.27 37.53 -16.71
C GLU A 677 5.19 38.70 -17.05
N ILE A 678 4.87 39.94 -16.69
CA ILE A 678 5.77 41.09 -16.81
C ILE A 678 6.33 41.43 -15.42
N LEU A 679 7.66 41.59 -15.34
CA LEU A 679 8.34 42.00 -14.11
C LEU A 679 8.73 43.48 -14.20
N VAL A 680 8.39 44.26 -13.18
CA VAL A 680 8.67 45.70 -13.12
C VAL A 680 9.45 46.08 -11.85
N PRO A 681 10.16 47.23 -11.82
CA PRO A 681 10.73 47.75 -10.58
C PRO A 681 9.67 47.86 -9.47
N LYS A 682 10.09 47.71 -8.21
CA LYS A 682 9.19 47.77 -7.05
C LYS A 682 8.71 49.20 -6.79
N SER A 683 7.73 49.66 -7.58
CA SER A 683 7.15 51.01 -7.53
C SER A 683 5.67 50.95 -7.94
N PRO A 684 4.77 51.69 -7.25
CA PRO A 684 3.37 51.80 -7.66
C PRO A 684 3.21 52.28 -9.10
N VAL A 685 4.03 53.26 -9.52
CA VAL A 685 3.99 53.87 -10.86
C VAL A 685 4.35 52.84 -11.93
N ALA A 686 5.42 52.08 -11.72
CA ALA A 686 5.84 51.07 -12.68
C ALA A 686 4.81 49.94 -12.84
N LEU A 687 4.12 49.57 -11.76
CA LEU A 687 3.02 48.61 -11.79
C LEU A 687 1.81 49.18 -12.54
N SER A 688 1.41 50.43 -12.25
CA SER A 688 0.25 51.05 -12.88
C SER A 688 0.44 51.27 -14.38
N ASP A 689 1.62 51.72 -14.80
CA ASP A 689 1.91 52.03 -16.21
C ASP A 689 1.83 50.77 -17.09
N VAL A 690 2.37 49.65 -16.61
CA VAL A 690 2.28 48.37 -17.33
C VAL A 690 0.85 47.84 -17.35
N VAL A 691 0.10 47.95 -16.25
CA VAL A 691 -1.31 47.54 -16.22
C VAL A 691 -2.14 48.35 -17.22
N LEU A 692 -2.01 49.68 -17.22
CA LEU A 692 -2.71 50.54 -18.17
C LEU A 692 -2.32 50.21 -19.62
N GLY A 693 -1.02 50.06 -19.89
CA GLY A 693 -0.54 49.69 -21.23
C GLY A 693 -1.10 48.35 -21.72
N LEU A 694 -1.25 47.36 -20.84
CA LEU A 694 -1.90 46.09 -21.19
C LEU A 694 -3.40 46.26 -21.45
N LEU A 695 -4.11 47.02 -20.61
CA LEU A 695 -5.55 47.24 -20.76
C LEU A 695 -5.90 47.97 -22.07
N ASP A 696 -4.97 48.77 -22.59
CA ASP A 696 -5.08 49.49 -23.87
C ASP A 696 -4.53 48.69 -25.06
N ASP A 697 -3.92 47.52 -24.84
CA ASP A 697 -3.39 46.62 -25.88
C ASP A 697 -3.98 45.19 -25.79
N PRO A 698 -5.18 44.99 -26.38
CA PRO A 698 -5.82 43.68 -26.42
C PRO A 698 -4.99 42.59 -27.11
N GLN A 699 -4.14 42.94 -28.08
CA GLN A 699 -3.32 41.96 -28.79
C GLN A 699 -2.23 41.41 -27.88
N SER A 700 -1.55 42.28 -27.12
CA SER A 700 -0.59 41.85 -26.11
C SER A 700 -1.24 41.01 -25.01
N MET A 701 -2.44 41.38 -24.55
CA MET A 701 -3.18 40.58 -23.56
C MET A 701 -3.49 39.17 -24.07
N GLU A 702 -4.03 39.04 -25.29
CA GLU A 702 -4.34 37.72 -25.85
C GLU A 702 -3.07 36.88 -26.10
N LYS A 703 -1.98 37.50 -26.54
CA LYS A 703 -0.69 36.81 -26.67
C LYS A 703 -0.18 36.30 -25.33
N MET A 704 -0.25 37.11 -24.28
CA MET A 704 0.13 36.71 -22.92
C MET A 704 -0.78 35.57 -22.41
N ALA A 705 -2.08 35.65 -22.67
CA ALA A 705 -3.06 34.63 -22.32
C ALA A 705 -2.75 33.28 -22.97
N GLN A 706 -2.47 33.27 -24.27
CA GLN A 706 -2.08 32.06 -25.01
C GLN A 706 -0.79 31.44 -24.49
N ILE A 707 0.22 32.27 -24.19
CA ILE A 707 1.47 31.79 -23.60
C ILE A 707 1.22 31.16 -22.23
N GLY A 708 0.39 31.78 -21.38
CA GLY A 708 0.05 31.27 -20.05
C GLY A 708 -0.66 29.92 -20.12
N ARG A 709 -1.70 29.82 -20.96
CA ARG A 709 -2.43 28.58 -21.25
C ARG A 709 -1.52 27.48 -21.78
N SER A 710 -0.65 27.80 -22.75
CA SER A 710 0.29 26.84 -23.33
C SER A 710 1.33 26.35 -22.32
N ARG A 711 1.87 27.25 -21.48
CA ARG A 711 2.91 26.91 -20.50
C ARG A 711 2.40 26.05 -19.36
N LEU A 712 1.18 26.30 -18.88
CA LEU A 712 0.63 25.52 -17.79
C LEU A 712 -0.21 24.34 -18.25
N GLY A 713 -0.76 24.35 -19.46
CA GLY A 713 -1.60 23.27 -19.96
C GLY A 713 -2.94 23.18 -19.22
N SER A 714 -3.58 22.01 -19.30
CA SER A 714 -4.88 21.72 -18.68
C SER A 714 -4.75 21.14 -17.27
N SER A 715 -5.87 21.02 -16.55
CA SER A 715 -6.02 20.07 -15.43
C SER A 715 -6.12 18.62 -15.95
N GLY A 716 -6.20 17.67 -15.02
CA GLY A 716 -6.47 16.24 -15.28
C GLY A 716 -5.48 15.28 -14.60
N MET A 717 -4.42 15.79 -13.97
CA MET A 717 -3.37 14.92 -13.41
C MET A 717 -3.91 14.10 -12.24
N ALA A 718 -4.66 14.74 -11.35
CA ALA A 718 -5.23 14.06 -10.20
C ALA A 718 -6.23 12.95 -10.60
N ASP A 719 -7.06 13.16 -11.63
CA ASP A 719 -7.98 12.13 -12.13
C ASP A 719 -7.23 10.97 -12.79
N ASP A 720 -6.25 11.26 -13.66
CA ASP A 720 -5.45 10.21 -14.30
C ASP A 720 -4.68 9.38 -13.26
N LEU A 721 -4.14 10.00 -12.20
CA LEU A 721 -3.49 9.29 -11.11
C LEU A 721 -4.45 8.36 -10.38
N VAL A 722 -5.63 8.87 -10.01
CA VAL A 722 -6.63 8.11 -9.27
C VAL A 722 -7.14 6.94 -10.11
N ASN A 723 -7.46 7.16 -11.38
CA ASN A 723 -7.94 6.13 -12.30
C ASN A 723 -6.85 5.07 -12.54
N TRP A 724 -5.62 5.50 -12.80
CA TRP A 724 -4.51 4.58 -13.00
C TRP A 724 -4.28 3.70 -11.77
N ALA A 725 -4.31 4.27 -10.56
CA ALA A 725 -4.11 3.50 -9.34
C ALA A 725 -5.30 2.58 -9.02
N ALA A 726 -6.54 3.03 -9.26
CA ALA A 726 -7.74 2.23 -9.12
C ALA A 726 -7.67 0.95 -9.97
N GLU A 727 -7.26 1.08 -11.24
CA GLU A 727 -7.20 0.00 -12.22
C GLU A 727 -5.93 -0.84 -12.12
N HIS A 728 -4.75 -0.22 -12.21
CA HIS A 728 -3.47 -0.93 -12.39
C HIS A 728 -2.90 -1.47 -11.08
N LEU A 729 -3.11 -0.75 -9.97
CA LEU A 729 -2.79 -1.29 -8.64
C LEU A 729 -3.95 -2.08 -8.06
N GLY A 730 -5.13 -2.08 -8.70
CA GLY A 730 -6.31 -2.80 -8.22
C GLY A 730 -6.86 -2.26 -6.90
N TRP A 731 -6.77 -0.95 -6.65
CA TRP A 731 -7.35 -0.34 -5.45
C TRP A 731 -8.89 -0.41 -5.46
N GLU A 732 -9.51 -0.29 -6.64
CA GLU A 732 -10.95 -0.48 -6.79
C GLU A 732 -11.36 -1.92 -6.46
N ARG A 733 -10.62 -2.89 -6.99
CA ARG A 733 -10.85 -4.31 -6.71
C ARG A 733 -10.71 -4.65 -5.23
N ARG A 734 -9.77 -4.04 -4.52
CA ARG A 734 -9.67 -4.22 -3.06
C ARG A 734 -10.88 -3.68 -2.31
N CYS A 735 -11.42 -2.53 -2.73
CA CYS A 735 -12.64 -1.98 -2.15
C CYS A 735 -13.82 -2.91 -2.40
N GLN A 736 -13.96 -3.44 -3.62
CA GLN A 736 -15.01 -4.40 -3.99
C GLN A 736 -14.93 -5.68 -3.15
N VAL A 737 -13.75 -6.29 -3.04
CA VAL A 737 -13.55 -7.48 -2.21
C VAL A 737 -13.85 -7.21 -0.74
N TRP A 738 -13.36 -6.09 -0.20
CA TRP A 738 -13.64 -5.72 1.18
C TRP A 738 -15.14 -5.54 1.43
N ARG A 739 -15.85 -4.85 0.54
CA ARG A 739 -17.29 -4.61 0.64
C ARG A 739 -18.08 -5.92 0.59
N SER A 740 -17.77 -6.78 -0.36
CA SER A 740 -18.41 -8.11 -0.48
C SER A 740 -18.25 -8.96 0.79
N LEU A 741 -17.09 -8.88 1.44
CA LEU A 741 -16.84 -9.58 2.72
C LEU A 741 -17.56 -8.93 3.91
N GLN A 742 -17.84 -7.63 3.88
CA GLN A 742 -18.58 -6.93 4.94
C GLN A 742 -20.10 -7.12 4.80
N GLU A 743 -20.67 -7.00 3.59
CA GLU A 743 -22.11 -7.13 3.35
C GLU A 743 -22.63 -8.51 3.83
N LYS A 744 -21.93 -9.59 3.45
CA LYS A 744 -22.30 -10.95 3.86
C LYS A 744 -22.16 -11.19 5.37
N ARG A 745 -21.28 -10.45 6.05
CA ARG A 745 -21.18 -10.48 7.50
C ARG A 745 -22.41 -9.84 8.16
N GLU A 746 -22.90 -8.74 7.61
CA GLU A 746 -24.11 -8.07 8.11
C GLU A 746 -25.36 -8.93 7.88
N GLU A 747 -25.46 -9.61 6.73
CA GLU A 747 -26.53 -10.58 6.44
C GLU A 747 -26.52 -11.74 7.45
N THR A 748 -25.37 -12.37 7.68
CA THR A 748 -25.23 -13.47 8.64
C THR A 748 -25.56 -13.03 10.07
N SER A 749 -25.28 -11.77 10.43
CA SER A 749 -25.58 -11.22 11.76
C SER A 749 -27.07 -10.95 11.97
N LYS A 750 -27.82 -10.63 10.91
CA LYS A 750 -29.28 -10.42 10.96
C LYS A 750 -30.05 -11.74 11.08
N ASP A 751 -29.65 -12.78 10.35
CA ASP A 751 -30.29 -14.11 10.41
C ASP A 751 -30.17 -14.78 11.79
N VAL A 752 -29.12 -14.44 12.56
CA VAL A 752 -28.94 -14.92 13.95
C VAL A 752 -29.79 -14.12 14.94
N GLY A 753 -30.06 -12.85 14.65
CA GLY A 753 -30.88 -11.97 15.49
C GLY A 753 -32.39 -12.16 15.34
N GLU A 754 -32.86 -12.73 14.22
CA GLU A 754 -34.29 -13.07 14.02
C GLU A 754 -34.64 -14.49 14.49
N ASN A 755 -33.65 -15.32 14.83
CA ASN A 755 -33.83 -16.68 15.39
C ASN A 755 -33.58 -16.76 16.91
N GLN A 756 -33.40 -15.63 17.59
CA GLN A 756 -33.41 -15.48 19.06
C GLN A 756 -34.65 -14.70 19.47
#